data_AF-A0A452SBX9-F1
#
_entry.id   AF-A0A452SBX9-F1
#
_cell.length_a   1.000
_cell.length_b   1.000
_cell.length_c   1.000
_cell.angle_alpha   90.00
_cell.angle_beta   90.00
_cell.angle_gamma   90.00
#
_symmetry.space_group_name_H-M   'P 1'
#
loop_
_entity.id
_entity.type
_entity.pdbx_description
1 polymer ?
#
loop_
_entity_poly.entity_id
_entity_poly.type
_entity_poly.pdbx_seq_one_letter_code
_entity_poly.pdbx_strand_id
1 'polypeptide(L)'
;MIKSLLWFVSLSGFILCHFFLSSPMFFKFHISVRSCDNYLSLIDLFCLGELSHDQDVVEYIMNQPNVVPRINSRILTSEREYLDLTATNNFFVDDYARFTVLDSQGKTAAIANSMNYLTKKDDSFIRPVTFWIVGDFDSPSGRQLLYDAIKHQKSSNNVRISMINNPSEDISYENTQISRAIWAALQTQTSNSAKNFITKMAKEETAEALAAGADIGGFSVGGMDFSLFKEVFESSKMDFILSHAMYCRDVLKLKKGQRAVISNGRIIGPLEDSELFNQDDFHLLENIILKTSGQKIKSHIQQLRVEEDVASDLVMKVDALLSAQPKGDARIEYQFFEDSHRYRINIEFIHLNINVLSFDLCSAIKMRPKEGETYFDVVAVIDPVTREAQRLAPLLLVLTQLINMNLRVFMNCQSKLSDMPLKSFYRYVLEPEISFTPDNSFAKGPIAKFLDMPQSPLFTLNLNTPESWMVESVRTPYDLDNIYLEEVDSVVAAEYELEYLLLEGHCYDITTGQPPRGLQFTLGTSANPVIVDTIVMANLGYFQLKANPGAWILRLRKGRSEDIYRIYSHDGTDSPPDADEVVVVLNNFKSKIIKVKVQKKADMVNEDLLSDGTNENESGFWDSFKWGFTGGQKTEDVKQDKDDIINIFSVASGHLYERFLRIMMLSVLKNTKTPVKFWFLKNYLSPTFKEFIPYMANEYNFQYELVQYKWPRWLHQQTEKQRIIWGYKILFLDVLFPLVVDKFLFVDADQIVRTDLKELRDFNLDGAPYGYTPFCDSRKEMDGYRFWKSGYWASHLAGRKYHISALYVVDLKKFRKIAAGDRLRGQYQGLSQDPNSLSNLDQDLPNNMIHQVPIKSLPQEWLWCETWCDDASKKRAKTIDLCNNPMTKEPKLEAAVRIVPEWQDYDQEIKQLQTRFQREKEMGMLDKKTTQESRWEGRSNLWS
;
A
#
# COMPACT_ATOMS: atom_id res chain seq x y z
N MET A 1 -35.36 -3.56 7.33
CA MET A 1 -34.72 -4.43 8.33
C MET A 1 -34.66 -5.85 7.76
N ILE A 2 -33.76 -6.12 6.80
CA ILE A 2 -33.51 -7.48 6.29
C ILE A 2 -32.08 -7.80 6.70
N LYS A 3 -31.92 -8.62 7.73
CA LYS A 3 -30.63 -9.21 8.09
C LYS A 3 -30.21 -10.09 6.90
N SER A 4 -29.13 -9.72 6.23
CA SER A 4 -28.44 -10.57 5.26
C SER A 4 -28.01 -11.87 5.95
N LEU A 5 -28.71 -12.97 5.67
CA LEU A 5 -28.31 -14.31 6.12
C LEU A 5 -26.95 -14.67 5.50
N LEU A 6 -25.94 -14.91 6.33
CA LEU A 6 -24.75 -15.65 5.90
C LEU A 6 -25.18 -17.08 5.55
N TRP A 7 -25.07 -17.46 4.28
CA TRP A 7 -25.08 -18.86 3.89
C TRP A 7 -23.64 -19.36 3.87
N PHE A 8 -23.39 -20.48 4.55
CA PHE A 8 -22.13 -21.20 4.49
C PHE A 8 -22.37 -22.47 3.69
N VAL A 9 -21.60 -22.69 2.63
CA VAL A 9 -21.64 -23.95 1.87
C VAL A 9 -20.44 -24.78 2.29
N SER A 10 -20.68 -26.00 2.74
CA SER A 10 -19.61 -26.95 3.05
C SER A 10 -19.25 -27.75 1.79
N LEU A 11 -17.97 -27.79 1.43
CA LEU A 11 -17.42 -28.66 0.38
C LEU A 11 -16.32 -29.51 1.01
N SER A 12 -16.56 -30.81 1.16
CA SER A 12 -15.58 -31.77 1.72
C SER A 12 -14.98 -31.32 3.07
N GLY A 13 -15.81 -30.81 3.99
CA GLY A 13 -15.36 -30.34 5.31
C GLY A 13 -14.87 -28.88 5.36
N PHE A 14 -14.74 -28.20 4.22
CA PHE A 14 -14.36 -26.78 4.16
C PHE A 14 -15.57 -25.86 4.06
N ILE A 15 -15.57 -24.75 4.79
CA ILE A 15 -16.62 -23.73 4.72
C ILE A 15 -16.27 -22.66 3.68
N LEU A 16 -17.16 -22.45 2.70
CA LEU A 16 -17.18 -21.29 1.82
C LEU A 16 -18.22 -20.29 2.33
N CYS A 17 -17.76 -19.06 2.63
CA CYS A 17 -18.63 -17.98 3.08
C CYS A 17 -19.24 -17.23 1.89
N HIS A 18 -20.57 -17.15 1.82
CA HIS A 18 -21.27 -16.48 0.72
C HIS A 18 -21.12 -14.93 0.75
N PHE A 19 -20.55 -14.36 1.82
CA PHE A 19 -20.42 -12.90 2.02
C PHE A 19 -19.36 -12.24 1.14
N PHE A 20 -18.37 -12.99 0.63
CA PHE A 20 -17.31 -12.44 -0.22
C PHE A 20 -17.63 -12.45 -1.72
N LEU A 21 -18.75 -13.07 -2.12
CA LEU A 21 -18.98 -13.47 -3.51
C LEU A 21 -20.44 -13.20 -3.87
N SER A 22 -20.79 -11.92 -4.03
CA SER A 22 -22.09 -11.46 -4.54
C SER A 22 -22.33 -11.80 -6.02
N SER A 23 -21.31 -12.33 -6.72
CA SER A 23 -21.43 -12.85 -8.08
C SER A 23 -21.41 -14.38 -8.11
N PRO A 24 -22.46 -15.05 -8.66
CA PRO A 24 -22.51 -16.50 -8.84
C PRO A 24 -21.32 -17.08 -9.60
N MET A 25 -20.68 -16.28 -10.46
CA MET A 25 -19.54 -16.69 -11.28
C MET A 25 -18.27 -16.84 -10.44
N PHE A 26 -18.02 -15.92 -9.51
CA PHE A 26 -16.84 -15.97 -8.62
C PHE A 26 -16.95 -17.08 -7.58
N PHE A 27 -18.16 -17.37 -7.10
CA PHE A 27 -18.42 -18.53 -6.24
C PHE A 27 -18.14 -19.87 -6.94
N LYS A 28 -18.61 -20.02 -8.19
CA LYS A 28 -18.26 -21.18 -9.02
C LYS A 28 -16.76 -21.30 -9.26
N PHE A 29 -16.07 -20.19 -9.48
CA PHE A 29 -14.61 -20.18 -9.65
C PHE A 29 -13.88 -20.69 -8.39
N HIS A 30 -14.24 -20.19 -7.21
CA HIS A 30 -13.62 -20.66 -5.95
C HIS A 30 -13.90 -22.14 -5.67
N ILE A 31 -15.12 -22.61 -5.91
CA ILE A 31 -15.44 -24.05 -5.83
C ILE A 31 -14.57 -24.83 -6.80
N SER A 32 -14.44 -24.37 -8.05
CA SER A 32 -13.66 -25.08 -9.06
C SER A 32 -12.18 -25.19 -8.68
N VAL A 33 -11.56 -24.09 -8.23
CA VAL A 33 -10.16 -24.09 -7.79
C VAL A 33 -9.96 -25.03 -6.60
N ARG A 34 -10.83 -24.93 -5.58
CA ARG A 34 -10.74 -25.82 -4.40
C ARG A 34 -10.99 -27.28 -4.71
N SER A 35 -11.91 -27.58 -5.61
CA SER A 35 -12.14 -28.94 -6.08
C SER A 35 -10.91 -29.50 -6.80
N CYS A 36 -10.21 -28.68 -7.60
CA CYS A 36 -8.95 -29.08 -8.22
C CYS A 36 -7.86 -29.35 -7.18
N ASP A 37 -7.69 -28.47 -6.19
CA ASP A 37 -6.71 -28.67 -5.11
C ASP A 37 -6.99 -29.96 -4.31
N ASN A 38 -8.26 -30.18 -3.93
CA ASN A 38 -8.67 -31.40 -3.22
C ASN A 38 -8.41 -32.65 -4.08
N TYR A 39 -8.71 -32.58 -5.38
CA TYR A 39 -8.45 -33.70 -6.29
C TYR A 39 -6.96 -34.02 -6.40
N LEU A 40 -6.09 -33.01 -6.50
CA LEU A 40 -4.63 -33.20 -6.49
C LEU A 40 -4.16 -33.84 -5.16
N SER A 41 -4.66 -33.37 -4.03
CA SER A 41 -4.29 -33.93 -2.72
C SER A 41 -4.72 -35.40 -2.56
N LEU A 42 -5.89 -35.77 -3.11
CA LEU A 42 -6.37 -37.16 -3.08
C LEU A 42 -5.54 -38.08 -3.99
N ILE A 43 -5.07 -37.57 -5.13
CA ILE A 43 -4.12 -38.29 -5.99
C ILE A 43 -2.83 -38.57 -5.23
N ASP A 44 -2.28 -37.57 -4.54
CA ASP A 44 -1.04 -37.74 -3.77
C ASP A 44 -1.21 -38.78 -2.65
N LEU A 45 -2.33 -38.73 -1.90
CA LEU A 45 -2.65 -39.71 -0.86
C LEU A 45 -2.78 -41.14 -1.41
N PHE A 46 -3.40 -41.30 -2.59
CA PHE A 46 -3.49 -42.59 -3.27
C PHE A 46 -2.11 -43.09 -3.72
N CYS A 47 -1.28 -42.21 -4.30
CA CYS A 47 0.08 -42.54 -4.73
C CYS A 47 1.00 -42.93 -3.56
N LEU A 48 0.80 -42.32 -2.39
CA LEU A 48 1.53 -42.64 -1.15
C LEU A 48 0.99 -43.90 -0.45
N GLY A 49 -0.12 -44.47 -0.92
CA GLY A 49 -0.76 -45.65 -0.33
C GLY A 49 -1.51 -45.37 0.97
N GLU A 50 -1.78 -44.09 1.29
CA GLU A 50 -2.53 -43.67 2.48
C GLU A 50 -4.06 -43.76 2.28
N LEU A 51 -4.50 -43.85 1.02
CA LEU A 51 -5.90 -44.07 0.63
C LEU A 51 -6.01 -45.37 -0.17
N SER A 52 -6.79 -46.34 0.31
CA SER A 52 -6.96 -47.64 -0.34
C SER A 52 -8.18 -47.67 -1.29
N HIS A 53 -8.24 -48.67 -2.17
CA HIS A 53 -9.28 -48.77 -3.21
C HIS A 53 -10.69 -49.07 -2.65
N ASP A 54 -10.77 -49.51 -1.40
CA ASP A 54 -11.97 -49.91 -0.67
C ASP A 54 -12.47 -48.87 0.34
N GLN A 55 -11.77 -47.73 0.49
CA GLN A 55 -12.17 -46.65 1.39
C GLN A 55 -13.06 -45.62 0.69
N ASP A 56 -14.14 -45.20 1.37
CA ASP A 56 -14.94 -44.06 0.94
C ASP A 56 -14.16 -42.76 1.19
N VAL A 57 -13.96 -41.98 0.12
CA VAL A 57 -13.16 -40.75 0.14
C VAL A 57 -13.77 -39.67 1.05
N VAL A 58 -15.09 -39.58 1.10
CA VAL A 58 -15.78 -38.59 1.95
C VAL A 58 -15.62 -38.99 3.40
N GLU A 59 -15.80 -40.27 3.72
CA GLU A 59 -15.57 -40.79 5.07
C GLU A 59 -14.12 -40.61 5.52
N TYR A 60 -13.15 -40.86 4.63
CA TYR A 60 -11.73 -40.59 4.88
C TYR A 60 -11.48 -39.12 5.20
N ILE A 61 -12.06 -38.18 4.45
CA ILE A 61 -11.93 -36.74 4.69
C ILE A 61 -12.59 -36.36 6.03
N MET A 62 -13.78 -36.87 6.32
CA MET A 62 -14.52 -36.56 7.55
C MET A 62 -13.88 -37.16 8.80
N ASN A 63 -13.12 -38.25 8.66
CA ASN A 63 -12.34 -38.87 9.73
C ASN A 63 -10.95 -38.24 9.90
N GLN A 64 -10.59 -37.23 9.10
CA GLN A 64 -9.33 -36.52 9.30
C GLN A 64 -9.32 -35.84 10.67
N PRO A 65 -8.19 -35.86 11.39
CA PRO A 65 -8.06 -35.29 12.73
C PRO A 65 -8.26 -33.75 12.78
N ASN A 66 -8.47 -33.11 11.62
CA ASN A 66 -8.70 -31.67 11.45
C ASN A 66 -10.18 -31.31 11.31
N VAL A 67 -11.06 -32.30 11.12
CA VAL A 67 -12.50 -32.08 11.01
C VAL A 67 -13.06 -31.92 12.41
N VAL A 68 -13.74 -30.80 12.64
CA VAL A 68 -14.30 -30.45 13.96
C VAL A 68 -15.83 -30.57 13.95
N PRO A 69 -16.45 -30.96 15.08
CA PRO A 69 -17.90 -31.13 15.17
C PRO A 69 -18.67 -29.81 15.13
N ARG A 70 -18.01 -28.70 15.52
CA ARG A 70 -18.58 -27.35 15.53
C ARG A 70 -17.54 -26.36 15.00
N ILE A 71 -18.02 -25.41 14.21
CA ILE A 71 -17.20 -24.31 13.70
C ILE A 71 -17.62 -23.01 14.38
N ASN A 72 -16.62 -22.23 14.78
CA ASN A 72 -16.81 -20.94 15.42
C ASN A 72 -16.06 -19.85 14.66
N SER A 73 -16.79 -18.86 14.14
CA SER A 73 -16.23 -17.76 13.36
C SER A 73 -15.27 -16.87 14.17
N ARG A 74 -15.48 -16.73 15.49
CA ARG A 74 -14.56 -15.99 16.38
C ARG A 74 -13.19 -16.65 16.45
N ILE A 75 -13.14 -17.98 16.41
CA ILE A 75 -11.89 -18.73 16.48
C ILE A 75 -11.17 -18.71 15.13
N LEU A 76 -11.92 -18.79 14.03
CA LEU A 76 -11.39 -18.89 12.67
C LEU A 76 -11.10 -17.54 12.00
N THR A 77 -11.38 -16.42 12.65
CA THR A 77 -11.08 -15.09 12.10
C THR A 77 -9.61 -14.91 11.71
N SER A 78 -9.38 -14.13 10.65
CA SER A 78 -8.07 -13.78 10.11
C SER A 78 -7.38 -12.71 10.95
N GLU A 79 -8.14 -11.76 11.49
CA GLU A 79 -7.66 -10.71 12.39
C GLU A 79 -7.60 -11.23 13.81
N ARG A 80 -6.41 -11.25 14.40
CA ARG A 80 -6.15 -11.86 15.69
C ARG A 80 -5.39 -10.89 16.57
N GLU A 81 -5.94 -10.62 17.74
CA GLU A 81 -5.28 -9.80 18.76
C GLU A 81 -4.55 -10.70 19.77
N TYR A 82 -3.37 -10.26 20.19
CA TYR A 82 -2.53 -11.00 21.12
C TYR A 82 -2.04 -10.08 22.24
N LEU A 83 -1.92 -10.64 23.44
CA LEU A 83 -1.30 -9.98 24.58
C LEU A 83 0.22 -9.93 24.42
N ASP A 84 0.79 -8.80 24.83
CA ASP A 84 2.23 -8.68 25.01
C ASP A 84 2.63 -9.29 26.38
N LEU A 85 3.28 -10.44 26.31
CA LEU A 85 3.77 -11.21 27.46
C LEU A 85 5.31 -11.12 27.62
N THR A 86 5.96 -10.14 26.98
CA THR A 86 7.42 -10.04 26.97
C THR A 86 8.01 -9.39 28.22
N ALA A 87 7.26 -8.55 28.91
CA ALA A 87 7.71 -7.89 30.12
C ALA A 87 7.91 -8.87 31.29
N THR A 88 8.91 -8.58 32.12
CA THR A 88 9.18 -9.30 33.36
C THR A 88 9.22 -8.30 34.52
N ASN A 89 8.54 -8.63 35.61
CA ASN A 89 8.59 -7.89 36.85
C ASN A 89 8.29 -8.83 38.03
N ASN A 90 8.42 -8.32 39.25
CA ASN A 90 8.13 -9.05 40.49
C ASN A 90 6.85 -8.50 41.17
N PHE A 91 5.91 -7.99 40.39
CA PHE A 91 4.62 -7.50 40.89
C PHE A 91 3.55 -8.59 40.77
N PHE A 92 2.55 -8.50 41.63
CA PHE A 92 1.46 -9.47 41.76
C PHE A 92 0.12 -8.73 41.91
N VAL A 93 -0.99 -9.46 41.73
CA VAL A 93 -2.35 -8.87 41.71
C VAL A 93 -2.91 -8.54 43.10
N ASP A 94 -2.29 -9.05 44.16
CA ASP A 94 -2.70 -8.89 45.55
C ASP A 94 -2.35 -7.52 46.15
N ASP A 95 -1.48 -6.74 45.51
CA ASP A 95 -1.19 -5.34 45.85
C ASP A 95 -1.81 -4.40 44.80
N TYR A 96 -3.09 -4.08 44.98
CA TYR A 96 -3.85 -3.23 44.05
C TYR A 96 -3.22 -1.83 43.88
N ALA A 97 -2.69 -1.25 44.96
CA ALA A 97 -2.09 0.08 44.92
C ALA A 97 -0.89 0.11 43.96
N ARG A 98 -0.01 -0.91 44.03
CA ARG A 98 1.11 -1.05 43.08
C ARG A 98 0.66 -1.45 41.69
N PHE A 99 -0.39 -2.27 41.56
CA PHE A 99 -0.92 -2.67 40.26
C PHE A 99 -1.43 -1.47 39.45
N THR A 100 -2.02 -0.46 40.11
CA THR A 100 -2.62 0.70 39.43
C THR A 100 -1.61 1.57 38.69
N VAL A 101 -0.35 1.63 39.15
CA VAL A 101 0.71 2.46 38.57
C VAL A 101 1.46 1.79 37.41
N LEU A 102 1.21 0.49 37.17
CA LEU A 102 1.85 -0.24 36.08
C LEU A 102 1.26 0.18 34.72
N ASP A 103 2.13 0.18 33.70
CA ASP A 103 1.72 0.26 32.31
C ASP A 103 1.07 -1.05 31.85
N SER A 104 0.54 -1.10 30.63
CA SER A 104 -0.18 -2.28 30.12
C SER A 104 0.68 -3.55 30.13
N GLN A 105 1.96 -3.46 29.75
CA GLN A 105 2.88 -4.60 29.74
C GLN A 105 3.19 -5.07 31.17
N GLY A 106 3.45 -4.14 32.09
CA GLY A 106 3.68 -4.45 33.50
C GLY A 106 2.46 -5.10 34.17
N LYS A 107 1.24 -4.64 33.85
CA LYS A 107 -0.02 -5.25 34.32
C LYS A 107 -0.16 -6.69 33.82
N THR A 108 0.10 -6.97 32.55
CA THR A 108 0.03 -8.33 31.99
C THR A 108 1.04 -9.27 32.67
N ALA A 109 2.27 -8.79 32.93
CA ALA A 109 3.26 -9.59 33.63
C ALA A 109 2.85 -9.89 35.08
N ALA A 110 2.29 -8.91 35.79
CA ALA A 110 1.80 -9.10 37.16
C ALA A 110 0.62 -10.09 37.24
N ILE A 111 -0.28 -10.06 36.25
CA ILE A 111 -1.33 -11.05 36.06
C ILE A 111 -0.69 -12.43 35.87
N ALA A 112 0.21 -12.60 34.90
CA ALA A 112 0.84 -13.88 34.61
C ALA A 112 1.59 -14.47 35.84
N ASN A 113 2.28 -13.63 36.61
CA ASN A 113 2.99 -14.03 37.84
C ASN A 113 2.06 -14.54 38.95
N SER A 114 0.79 -14.12 38.94
CA SER A 114 -0.18 -14.43 40.01
C SER A 114 -1.12 -15.59 39.66
N MET A 115 -0.97 -16.18 38.47
CA MET A 115 -1.88 -17.22 37.97
C MET A 115 -1.49 -18.60 38.49
N ASN A 116 -2.42 -19.24 39.19
CA ASN A 116 -2.39 -20.67 39.44
C ASN A 116 -3.24 -21.40 38.40
N TYR A 117 -2.74 -22.52 37.90
CA TYR A 117 -3.35 -23.22 36.77
C TYR A 117 -3.98 -24.56 37.18
N LEU A 118 -5.21 -24.80 36.73
CA LEU A 118 -5.86 -26.10 36.84
C LEU A 118 -5.43 -27.02 35.70
N THR A 119 -5.09 -28.27 36.05
CA THR A 119 -4.63 -29.28 35.10
C THR A 119 -5.37 -30.61 35.26
N LYS A 120 -5.23 -31.51 34.26
CA LYS A 120 -6.01 -32.76 34.22
C LYS A 120 -5.53 -33.71 35.30
N LYS A 121 -4.21 -33.87 35.37
CA LYS A 121 -3.46 -34.63 36.37
C LYS A 121 -2.42 -33.71 36.99
N ASP A 122 -2.14 -33.92 38.27
CA ASP A 122 -1.04 -33.26 38.96
C ASP A 122 0.26 -34.00 38.60
N ASP A 123 0.71 -33.79 37.36
CA ASP A 123 1.94 -34.33 36.79
C ASP A 123 2.79 -33.21 36.18
N SER A 124 4.08 -33.49 35.98
CA SER A 124 5.06 -32.51 35.54
C SER A 124 5.10 -32.31 34.00
N PHE A 125 3.99 -32.63 33.32
CA PHE A 125 3.87 -32.56 31.89
C PHE A 125 3.83 -31.11 31.35
N ILE A 126 4.70 -30.76 30.41
CA ILE A 126 4.64 -29.44 29.75
C ILE A 126 3.36 -29.32 28.92
N ARG A 127 2.48 -28.40 29.31
CA ARG A 127 1.21 -28.16 28.62
C ARG A 127 1.40 -27.10 27.53
N PRO A 128 1.19 -27.45 26.24
CA PRO A 128 1.38 -26.50 25.16
C PRO A 128 0.25 -25.47 25.03
N VAL A 129 -0.90 -25.68 25.68
CA VAL A 129 -2.07 -24.79 25.57
C VAL A 129 -2.47 -24.25 26.95
N THR A 130 -2.56 -22.93 27.05
CA THR A 130 -3.00 -22.19 28.22
C THR A 130 -4.25 -21.38 27.89
N PHE A 131 -5.31 -21.54 28.67
CA PHE A 131 -6.49 -20.68 28.60
C PHE A 131 -6.60 -19.78 29.85
N TRP A 132 -6.81 -18.48 29.65
CA TRP A 132 -7.33 -17.61 30.70
C TRP A 132 -8.80 -17.29 30.40
N ILE A 133 -9.67 -17.68 31.32
CA ILE A 133 -11.11 -17.46 31.20
C ILE A 133 -11.43 -16.14 31.87
N VAL A 134 -12.00 -15.20 31.12
CA VAL A 134 -12.37 -13.86 31.61
C VAL A 134 -13.88 -13.76 31.70
N GLY A 135 -14.40 -13.41 32.86
CA GLY A 135 -15.82 -13.18 33.05
C GLY A 135 -16.20 -12.86 34.49
N ASP A 136 -17.48 -12.60 34.69
CA ASP A 136 -18.07 -12.49 36.01
C ASP A 136 -18.54 -13.88 36.49
N PHE A 137 -17.78 -14.51 37.40
CA PHE A 137 -18.13 -15.85 37.90
C PHE A 137 -19.22 -15.84 38.98
N ASP A 138 -19.64 -14.66 39.44
CA ASP A 138 -20.84 -14.49 40.26
C ASP A 138 -22.10 -14.35 39.37
N SER A 139 -21.95 -14.16 38.05
CA SER A 139 -23.03 -14.21 37.05
C SER A 139 -23.22 -15.61 36.41
N PRO A 140 -24.45 -15.98 35.97
CA PRO A 140 -24.70 -17.26 35.30
C PRO A 140 -23.90 -17.47 34.01
N SER A 141 -23.74 -16.41 33.20
CA SER A 141 -23.07 -16.50 31.89
C SER A 141 -21.56 -16.70 32.01
N GLY A 142 -20.93 -16.12 33.05
CA GLY A 142 -19.52 -16.35 33.36
C GLY A 142 -19.27 -17.72 34.01
N ARG A 143 -20.17 -18.18 34.89
CA ARG A 143 -20.12 -19.56 35.43
C ARG A 143 -20.22 -20.61 34.34
N GLN A 144 -21.14 -20.45 33.40
CA GLN A 144 -21.32 -21.38 32.29
C GLN A 144 -20.04 -21.49 31.44
N LEU A 145 -19.43 -20.35 31.10
CA LEU A 145 -18.17 -20.31 30.35
C LEU A 145 -17.03 -21.03 31.10
N LEU A 146 -16.91 -20.79 32.40
CA LEU A 146 -15.93 -21.45 33.26
C LEU A 146 -16.18 -22.96 33.36
N TYR A 147 -17.44 -23.36 33.51
CA TYR A 147 -17.84 -24.76 33.58
C TYR A 147 -17.46 -25.53 32.31
N ASP A 148 -17.76 -24.96 31.14
CA ASP A 148 -17.42 -25.56 29.85
C ASP A 148 -15.89 -25.63 29.62
N ALA A 149 -15.14 -24.62 30.07
CA ALA A 149 -13.68 -24.64 30.05
C ALA A 149 -13.10 -25.76 30.92
N ILE A 150 -13.60 -25.93 32.15
CA ILE A 150 -13.16 -27.00 33.07
C ILE A 150 -13.55 -28.38 32.51
N LYS A 151 -14.73 -28.51 31.90
CA LYS A 151 -15.19 -29.75 31.27
C LYS A 151 -14.25 -30.17 30.14
N HIS A 152 -13.85 -29.23 29.29
CA HIS A 152 -12.85 -29.48 28.25
C HIS A 152 -11.47 -29.81 28.84
N GLN A 153 -11.00 -29.04 29.82
CA GLN A 153 -9.73 -29.25 30.51
C GLN A 153 -9.65 -30.67 31.14
N LYS A 154 -10.73 -31.22 31.67
CA LYS A 154 -10.77 -32.60 32.18
C LYS A 154 -10.61 -33.66 31.07
N SER A 155 -10.99 -33.35 29.83
CA SER A 155 -10.85 -34.26 28.69
C SER A 155 -9.42 -34.28 28.12
N SER A 156 -8.72 -33.14 28.08
CA SER A 156 -7.37 -33.03 27.49
C SER A 156 -6.23 -32.92 28.51
N ASN A 157 -5.08 -33.55 28.24
CA ASN A 157 -3.86 -33.36 29.04
C ASN A 157 -2.97 -32.21 28.55
N ASN A 158 -3.26 -31.63 27.39
CA ASN A 158 -2.44 -30.57 26.79
C ASN A 158 -2.81 -29.17 27.28
N VAL A 159 -3.93 -29.07 28.00
CA VAL A 159 -4.55 -27.81 28.40
C VAL A 159 -4.34 -27.57 29.89
N ARG A 160 -4.03 -26.31 30.21
CA ARG A 160 -4.16 -25.75 31.56
C ARG A 160 -5.01 -24.48 31.52
N ILE A 161 -5.77 -24.22 32.57
CA ILE A 161 -6.69 -23.08 32.61
C ILE A 161 -6.50 -22.24 33.88
N SER A 162 -6.71 -20.93 33.78
CA SER A 162 -6.82 -20.03 34.91
C SER A 162 -7.91 -18.97 34.66
N MET A 163 -8.17 -18.10 35.64
CA MET A 163 -9.36 -17.27 35.69
C MET A 163 -9.05 -15.80 36.00
N ILE A 164 -9.70 -14.89 35.28
CA ILE A 164 -9.65 -13.44 35.49
C ILE A 164 -11.06 -12.93 35.74
N ASN A 165 -11.25 -12.23 36.84
CA ASN A 165 -12.56 -11.71 37.26
C ASN A 165 -12.88 -10.39 36.55
N ASN A 166 -14.01 -10.32 35.87
CA ASN A 166 -14.55 -9.08 35.30
C ASN A 166 -15.98 -8.83 35.82
N PRO A 167 -16.14 -8.41 37.08
CA PRO A 167 -17.46 -8.26 37.70
C PRO A 167 -18.36 -7.28 36.94
N SER A 168 -19.64 -7.61 36.84
CA SER A 168 -20.68 -6.76 36.23
C SER A 168 -21.14 -5.65 37.18
N GLU A 169 -21.22 -5.96 38.47
CA GLU A 169 -21.60 -5.04 39.55
C GLU A 169 -20.38 -4.43 40.27
N ASP A 170 -20.64 -3.48 41.17
CA ASP A 170 -19.59 -2.90 42.02
C ASP A 170 -19.15 -3.88 43.09
N ILE A 171 -17.84 -4.01 43.29
CA ILE A 171 -17.23 -5.06 44.10
C ILE A 171 -17.61 -4.90 45.59
N SER A 172 -18.26 -5.92 46.15
CA SER A 172 -18.59 -6.05 47.57
C SER A 172 -18.39 -7.49 48.06
N TYR A 173 -18.40 -7.72 49.37
CA TYR A 173 -18.29 -9.07 49.92
C TYR A 173 -19.49 -9.97 49.58
N GLU A 174 -20.67 -9.39 49.37
CA GLU A 174 -21.92 -10.12 49.10
C GLU A 174 -21.99 -10.61 47.65
N ASN A 175 -21.60 -9.78 46.69
CA ASN A 175 -21.70 -10.10 45.25
C ASN A 175 -20.43 -10.68 44.62
N THR A 176 -19.40 -11.00 45.42
CA THR A 176 -18.16 -11.65 44.94
C THR A 176 -17.85 -12.97 45.67
N GLN A 177 -18.88 -13.59 46.26
CA GLN A 177 -18.71 -14.77 47.09
C GLN A 177 -18.10 -15.94 46.30
N ILE A 178 -18.52 -16.15 45.05
CA ILE A 178 -18.04 -17.24 44.19
C ILE A 178 -16.63 -16.91 43.69
N SER A 179 -16.38 -15.71 43.17
CA SER A 179 -15.04 -15.31 42.72
C SER A 179 -13.98 -15.38 43.82
N ARG A 180 -14.33 -15.04 45.07
CA ARG A 180 -13.44 -15.23 46.23
C ARG A 180 -13.22 -16.68 46.59
N ALA A 181 -14.26 -17.51 46.54
CA ALA A 181 -14.14 -18.94 46.81
C ALA A 181 -13.23 -19.63 45.79
N ILE A 182 -13.35 -19.25 44.50
CA ILE A 182 -12.48 -19.73 43.43
C ILE A 182 -11.03 -19.34 43.71
N TRP A 183 -10.78 -18.07 44.06
CA TRP A 183 -9.44 -17.58 44.36
C TRP A 183 -8.82 -18.29 45.57
N ALA A 184 -9.55 -18.40 46.68
CA ALA A 184 -9.09 -19.10 47.88
C ALA A 184 -8.77 -20.57 47.59
N ALA A 185 -9.59 -21.24 46.76
CA ALA A 185 -9.33 -22.62 46.34
C ALA A 185 -8.05 -22.75 45.50
N LEU A 186 -7.79 -21.80 44.59
CA LEU A 186 -6.58 -21.78 43.77
C LEU A 186 -5.30 -21.54 44.58
N GLN A 187 -5.37 -20.82 45.70
CA GLN A 187 -4.21 -20.49 46.54
C GLN A 187 -3.89 -21.57 47.59
N THR A 188 -4.91 -22.28 48.08
CA THR A 188 -4.78 -23.16 49.25
C THR A 188 -4.82 -24.66 48.94
N GLN A 189 -5.38 -25.05 47.79
CA GLN A 189 -5.66 -26.44 47.47
C GLN A 189 -4.77 -26.96 46.34
N THR A 190 -4.55 -28.28 46.30
CA THR A 190 -3.92 -28.94 45.14
C THR A 190 -4.76 -28.78 43.89
N SER A 191 -4.16 -28.85 42.69
CA SER A 191 -4.89 -28.62 41.44
C SER A 191 -6.07 -29.60 41.27
N ASN A 192 -5.95 -30.86 41.71
CA ASN A 192 -7.08 -31.79 41.68
C ASN A 192 -8.23 -31.41 42.63
N SER A 193 -7.93 -31.02 43.87
CA SER A 193 -8.93 -30.58 44.86
C SER A 193 -9.58 -29.27 44.44
N ALA A 194 -8.78 -28.27 44.01
CA ALA A 194 -9.24 -26.99 43.48
C ALA A 194 -10.16 -27.18 42.27
N LYS A 195 -9.75 -27.99 41.29
CA LYS A 195 -10.55 -28.30 40.08
C LYS A 195 -11.92 -28.87 40.45
N ASN A 196 -11.99 -29.83 41.38
CA ASN A 196 -13.25 -30.44 41.78
C ASN A 196 -14.16 -29.48 42.54
N PHE A 197 -13.59 -28.67 43.44
CA PHE A 197 -14.32 -27.64 44.17
C PHE A 197 -14.87 -26.55 43.23
N ILE A 198 -14.02 -26.00 42.37
CA ILE A 198 -14.40 -24.94 41.42
C ILE A 198 -15.43 -25.46 40.41
N THR A 199 -15.36 -26.74 40.01
CA THR A 199 -16.42 -27.35 39.19
C THR A 199 -17.78 -27.32 39.89
N LYS A 200 -17.83 -27.54 41.22
CA LYS A 200 -19.07 -27.42 41.99
C LYS A 200 -19.52 -25.97 42.08
N MET A 201 -18.61 -25.03 42.31
CA MET A 201 -18.91 -23.59 42.40
C MET A 201 -19.46 -23.01 41.08
N ALA A 202 -19.03 -23.55 39.94
CA ALA A 202 -19.51 -23.12 38.63
C ALA A 202 -20.91 -23.67 38.26
N LYS A 203 -21.53 -24.54 39.07
CA LYS A 203 -22.89 -25.04 38.84
C LYS A 203 -23.94 -24.05 39.34
N GLU A 204 -25.01 -23.89 38.58
CA GLU A 204 -26.09 -22.96 38.92
C GLU A 204 -26.79 -23.31 40.24
N GLU A 205 -27.06 -24.60 40.49
CA GLU A 205 -27.66 -25.09 41.75
C GLU A 205 -26.84 -24.68 43.00
N THR A 206 -25.52 -24.64 42.87
CA THR A 206 -24.62 -24.22 43.96
C THR A 206 -24.70 -22.71 44.18
N ALA A 207 -24.77 -21.93 43.11
CA ALA A 207 -24.90 -20.48 43.19
C ALA A 207 -26.24 -20.07 43.80
N GLU A 208 -27.34 -20.72 43.42
CA GLU A 208 -28.67 -20.52 44.01
C GLU A 208 -28.68 -20.87 45.51
N ALA A 209 -28.05 -21.97 45.90
CA ALA A 209 -27.94 -22.37 47.31
C ALA A 209 -27.09 -21.38 48.14
N LEU A 210 -25.99 -20.87 47.60
CA LEU A 210 -25.16 -19.85 48.24
C LEU A 210 -25.93 -18.52 48.39
N ALA A 211 -26.67 -18.10 47.35
CA ALA A 211 -27.53 -16.93 47.40
C ALA A 211 -28.67 -17.08 48.43
N ALA A 212 -29.13 -18.31 48.67
CA ALA A 212 -30.10 -18.64 49.72
C ALA A 212 -29.48 -18.74 51.14
N GLY A 213 -28.18 -18.49 51.29
CA GLY A 213 -27.49 -18.47 52.59
C GLY A 213 -26.85 -19.78 53.03
N ALA A 214 -26.64 -20.74 52.12
CA ALA A 214 -25.91 -21.97 52.43
C ALA A 214 -24.45 -21.68 52.83
N ASP A 215 -23.94 -22.42 53.83
CA ASP A 215 -22.53 -22.33 54.22
C ASP A 215 -21.63 -22.93 53.14
N ILE A 216 -20.54 -22.22 52.81
CA ILE A 216 -19.61 -22.63 51.76
C ILE A 216 -18.88 -23.94 52.09
N GLY A 217 -18.78 -24.27 53.38
CA GLY A 217 -18.23 -25.54 53.85
C GLY A 217 -19.01 -26.78 53.41
N GLY A 218 -20.31 -26.63 53.15
CA GLY A 218 -21.19 -27.70 52.64
C GLY A 218 -20.79 -28.20 51.25
N PHE A 219 -20.00 -27.44 50.50
CA PHE A 219 -19.58 -27.78 49.13
C PHE A 219 -18.16 -28.35 49.04
N SER A 220 -17.49 -28.56 50.18
CA SER A 220 -16.15 -29.17 50.25
C SER A 220 -16.06 -30.49 49.45
N VAL A 221 -14.87 -30.77 48.94
CA VAL A 221 -14.55 -32.02 48.22
C VAL A 221 -13.47 -32.79 48.97
N GLY A 222 -13.47 -34.12 48.81
CA GLY A 222 -12.48 -34.97 49.48
C GLY A 222 -11.05 -34.58 49.11
N GLY A 223 -10.18 -34.44 50.13
CA GLY A 223 -8.79 -34.03 49.95
C GLY A 223 -8.54 -32.51 50.02
N MET A 224 -9.53 -31.70 50.41
CA MET A 224 -9.33 -30.28 50.72
C MET A 224 -8.82 -30.05 52.15
N ASP A 225 -7.89 -29.11 52.30
CA ASP A 225 -7.61 -28.47 53.60
C ASP A 225 -8.63 -27.35 53.82
N PHE A 226 -9.72 -27.70 54.48
CA PHE A 226 -10.82 -26.75 54.70
C PHE A 226 -10.45 -25.65 55.70
N SER A 227 -9.59 -25.93 56.68
CA SER A 227 -9.11 -24.94 57.65
C SER A 227 -8.38 -23.79 56.94
N LEU A 228 -7.40 -24.14 56.11
CA LEU A 228 -6.62 -23.16 55.36
C LEU A 228 -7.46 -22.42 54.32
N PHE A 229 -8.35 -23.14 53.63
CA PHE A 229 -9.30 -22.54 52.70
C PHE A 229 -10.17 -21.48 53.39
N LYS A 230 -10.75 -21.81 54.55
CA LYS A 230 -11.66 -20.92 55.27
C LYS A 230 -10.94 -19.68 55.78
N GLU A 231 -9.73 -19.85 56.31
CA GLU A 231 -8.87 -18.73 56.72
C GLU A 231 -8.61 -17.78 55.55
N VAL A 232 -8.17 -18.29 54.40
CA VAL A 232 -7.91 -17.46 53.21
C VAL A 232 -9.20 -16.85 52.66
N PHE A 233 -10.32 -17.58 52.63
CA PHE A 233 -11.59 -17.06 52.11
C PHE A 233 -12.16 -15.90 52.95
N GLU A 234 -12.06 -16.01 54.28
CA GLU A 234 -12.52 -14.99 55.22
C GLU A 234 -11.56 -13.79 55.31
N SER A 235 -10.24 -14.03 55.19
CA SER A 235 -9.21 -12.97 55.24
C SER A 235 -8.89 -12.33 53.89
N SER A 236 -9.35 -12.90 52.77
CA SER A 236 -9.06 -12.41 51.42
C SER A 236 -9.50 -10.96 51.25
N LYS A 237 -8.51 -10.08 51.00
CA LYS A 237 -8.77 -8.72 50.52
C LYS A 237 -9.27 -8.76 49.08
N MET A 238 -10.04 -7.75 48.69
CA MET A 238 -10.60 -7.61 47.35
C MET A 238 -9.59 -7.11 46.30
N ASP A 239 -8.33 -6.92 46.70
CA ASP A 239 -7.28 -6.31 45.89
C ASP A 239 -7.05 -7.06 44.56
N PHE A 240 -7.10 -8.39 44.56
CA PHE A 240 -6.97 -9.18 43.32
C PHE A 240 -8.15 -9.00 42.36
N ILE A 241 -9.39 -8.85 42.87
CA ILE A 241 -10.58 -8.61 42.03
C ILE A 241 -10.51 -7.20 41.44
N LEU A 242 -10.07 -6.21 42.23
CA LEU A 242 -9.84 -4.84 41.76
C LEU A 242 -8.76 -4.78 40.68
N SER A 243 -7.64 -5.50 40.87
CA SER A 243 -6.57 -5.64 39.89
C SER A 243 -7.06 -6.33 38.61
N HIS A 244 -7.82 -7.43 38.71
CA HIS A 244 -8.43 -8.11 37.56
C HIS A 244 -9.41 -7.20 36.79
N ALA A 245 -10.31 -6.51 37.49
CA ALA A 245 -11.26 -5.59 36.87
C ALA A 245 -10.55 -4.42 36.15
N MET A 246 -9.48 -3.88 36.75
CA MET A 246 -8.65 -2.85 36.13
C MET A 246 -7.90 -3.38 34.91
N TYR A 247 -7.38 -4.61 34.97
CA TYR A 247 -6.74 -5.27 33.83
C TYR A 247 -7.71 -5.47 32.66
N CYS A 248 -8.94 -5.93 32.93
CA CYS A 248 -9.98 -6.09 31.92
C CYS A 248 -10.31 -4.76 31.22
N ARG A 249 -10.38 -3.66 31.97
CA ARG A 249 -10.66 -2.32 31.42
C ARG A 249 -9.47 -1.75 30.64
N ASP A 250 -8.29 -1.75 31.25
CA ASP A 250 -7.13 -0.99 30.76
C ASP A 250 -6.37 -1.73 29.66
N VAL A 251 -6.27 -3.06 29.76
CA VAL A 251 -5.49 -3.90 28.83
C VAL A 251 -6.41 -4.61 27.84
N LEU A 252 -7.40 -5.37 28.33
CA LEU A 252 -8.31 -6.14 27.47
C LEU A 252 -9.41 -5.30 26.80
N LYS A 253 -9.56 -4.03 27.20
CA LYS A 253 -10.60 -3.10 26.70
C LYS A 253 -12.04 -3.64 26.83
N LEU A 254 -12.29 -4.47 27.83
CA LEU A 254 -13.60 -5.03 28.14
C LEU A 254 -14.41 -4.08 29.04
N LYS A 255 -15.73 -4.02 28.80
CA LYS A 255 -16.68 -3.41 29.73
C LYS A 255 -16.93 -4.35 30.91
N LYS A 256 -17.43 -3.81 32.03
CA LYS A 256 -17.85 -4.59 33.20
C LYS A 256 -18.78 -5.74 32.77
N GLY A 257 -18.57 -6.93 33.32
CA GLY A 257 -19.38 -8.13 33.04
C GLY A 257 -19.12 -8.82 31.70
N GLN A 258 -18.41 -8.20 30.75
CA GLN A 258 -18.13 -8.82 29.45
C GLN A 258 -17.18 -10.03 29.59
N ARG A 259 -17.44 -11.04 28.78
CA ARG A 259 -16.70 -12.31 28.80
C ARG A 259 -15.69 -12.37 27.65
N ALA A 260 -14.56 -13.04 27.89
CA ALA A 260 -13.57 -13.32 26.87
C ALA A 260 -12.80 -14.60 27.20
N VAL A 261 -12.21 -15.21 26.17
CA VAL A 261 -11.28 -16.34 26.33
C VAL A 261 -9.94 -15.91 25.78
N ILE A 262 -8.89 -16.02 26.59
CA ILE A 262 -7.52 -15.77 26.15
C ILE A 262 -6.83 -17.11 25.98
N SER A 263 -6.18 -17.35 24.85
CA SER A 263 -5.49 -18.60 24.58
C SER A 263 -4.08 -18.38 24.06
N ASN A 264 -3.07 -18.80 24.83
CA ASN A 264 -1.67 -18.50 24.56
C ASN A 264 -1.45 -17.02 24.18
N GLY A 265 -2.07 -16.11 24.94
CA GLY A 265 -2.06 -14.67 24.68
C GLY A 265 -3.06 -14.18 23.64
N ARG A 266 -3.61 -15.03 22.76
CA ARG A 266 -4.64 -14.64 21.78
C ARG A 266 -5.95 -14.27 22.47
N ILE A 267 -6.50 -13.09 22.21
CA ILE A 267 -7.76 -12.62 22.79
C ILE A 267 -8.92 -13.04 21.89
N ILE A 268 -9.94 -13.70 22.46
CA ILE A 268 -11.18 -14.10 21.80
C ILE A 268 -12.35 -13.50 22.58
N GLY A 269 -12.84 -12.36 22.11
CA GLY A 269 -13.92 -11.60 22.73
C GLY A 269 -13.91 -10.14 22.28
N PRO A 270 -14.73 -9.27 22.89
CA PRO A 270 -15.75 -9.59 23.88
C PRO A 270 -16.83 -10.52 23.29
N LEU A 271 -17.23 -11.52 24.06
CA LEU A 271 -18.36 -12.40 23.73
C LEU A 271 -19.66 -11.70 24.10
N GLU A 272 -20.65 -11.74 23.20
CA GLU A 272 -21.99 -11.18 23.49
C GLU A 272 -22.71 -12.03 24.56
N ASP A 273 -23.69 -11.45 25.26
CA ASP A 273 -24.40 -12.16 26.34
C ASP A 273 -25.14 -13.42 25.84
N SER A 274 -25.66 -13.38 24.61
CA SER A 274 -26.29 -14.52 23.95
C SER A 274 -25.30 -15.48 23.25
N GLU A 275 -24.02 -15.13 23.19
CA GLU A 275 -23.00 -15.93 22.49
C GLU A 275 -22.54 -17.09 23.38
N LEU A 276 -22.78 -18.32 22.91
CA LEU A 276 -22.41 -19.55 23.62
C LEU A 276 -21.05 -20.06 23.15
N PHE A 277 -20.08 -20.12 24.07
CA PHE A 277 -18.76 -20.71 23.88
C PHE A 277 -18.67 -22.00 24.70
N ASN A 278 -18.78 -23.16 24.04
CA ASN A 278 -18.94 -24.46 24.69
C ASN A 278 -17.67 -25.32 24.60
N GLN A 279 -17.76 -26.58 25.08
CA GLN A 279 -16.66 -27.54 25.04
C GLN A 279 -16.09 -27.79 23.63
N ASP A 280 -16.91 -27.79 22.58
CA ASP A 280 -16.46 -28.02 21.20
C ASP A 280 -15.63 -26.83 20.68
N ASP A 281 -15.98 -25.62 21.10
CA ASP A 281 -15.24 -24.40 20.77
C ASP A 281 -13.83 -24.43 21.42
N PHE A 282 -13.71 -24.86 22.68
CA PHE A 282 -12.41 -25.07 23.33
C PHE A 282 -11.58 -26.16 22.63
N HIS A 283 -12.23 -27.24 22.19
CA HIS A 283 -11.54 -28.31 21.46
C HIS A 283 -11.03 -27.85 20.09
N LEU A 284 -11.84 -27.06 19.35
CA LEU A 284 -11.40 -26.42 18.12
C LEU A 284 -10.18 -25.53 18.35
N LEU A 285 -10.22 -24.71 19.40
CA LEU A 285 -9.13 -23.79 19.74
C LEU A 285 -7.84 -24.54 20.12
N GLU A 286 -7.94 -25.57 20.95
CA GLU A 286 -6.82 -26.46 21.31
C GLU A 286 -6.19 -27.09 20.07
N ASN A 287 -7.01 -27.68 19.20
CA ASN A 287 -6.54 -28.35 17.97
C ASN A 287 -5.80 -27.40 17.04
N ILE A 288 -6.28 -26.16 16.88
CA ILE A 288 -5.62 -25.15 16.05
C ILE A 288 -4.25 -24.82 16.62
N ILE A 289 -4.15 -24.56 17.92
CA ILE A 289 -2.90 -24.15 18.56
C ILE A 289 -1.87 -25.28 18.54
N LEU A 290 -2.26 -26.50 18.89
CA LEU A 290 -1.38 -27.67 18.84
C LEU A 290 -0.74 -27.86 17.46
N LYS A 291 -1.53 -27.72 16.39
CA LYS A 291 -1.07 -27.92 15.01
C LYS A 291 -0.24 -26.76 14.47
N THR A 292 -0.60 -25.52 14.83
CA THR A 292 0.05 -24.33 14.26
C THR A 292 1.39 -24.03 14.91
N SER A 293 1.44 -23.99 16.25
CA SER A 293 2.61 -23.49 16.99
C SER A 293 2.93 -24.31 18.25
N GLY A 294 1.93 -24.64 19.06
CA GLY A 294 2.10 -25.15 20.42
C GLY A 294 2.99 -26.40 20.52
N GLN A 295 2.81 -27.39 19.64
CA GLN A 295 3.61 -28.61 19.69
C GLN A 295 5.08 -28.39 19.29
N LYS A 296 5.32 -27.52 18.29
CA LYS A 296 6.68 -27.20 17.83
C LYS A 296 7.43 -26.40 18.90
N ILE A 297 6.78 -25.38 19.47
CA ILE A 297 7.35 -24.55 20.54
C ILE A 297 7.67 -25.41 21.76
N LYS A 298 6.74 -26.28 22.18
CA LYS A 298 6.97 -27.24 23.26
C LYS A 298 8.22 -28.11 23.01
N SER A 299 8.37 -28.65 21.80
CA SER A 299 9.51 -29.51 21.47
C SER A 299 10.86 -28.78 21.56
N HIS A 300 10.92 -27.50 21.20
CA HIS A 300 12.14 -26.69 21.34
C HIS A 300 12.40 -26.29 22.79
N ILE A 301 11.37 -25.93 23.57
CA ILE A 301 11.54 -25.56 24.98
C ILE A 301 12.01 -26.78 25.80
N GLN A 302 11.54 -27.98 25.48
CA GLN A 302 12.03 -29.21 26.09
C GLN A 302 13.54 -29.40 25.92
N GLN A 303 14.13 -28.92 24.82
CA GLN A 303 15.58 -28.99 24.58
C GLN A 303 16.38 -28.01 25.46
N LEU A 304 15.75 -26.92 25.93
CA LEU A 304 16.38 -25.91 26.78
C LEU A 304 16.56 -26.36 28.24
N ARG A 305 15.97 -27.50 28.65
CA ARG A 305 16.06 -28.07 30.01
C ARG A 305 15.67 -27.09 31.13
N VAL A 306 14.68 -26.24 30.86
CA VAL A 306 14.08 -25.34 31.86
C VAL A 306 13.18 -26.17 32.80
N GLU A 307 13.00 -25.69 34.04
CA GLU A 307 12.03 -26.28 34.98
C GLU A 307 10.64 -26.40 34.36
N GLU A 308 9.94 -27.51 34.61
CA GLU A 308 8.72 -27.90 33.89
C GLU A 308 7.55 -26.94 34.11
N ASP A 309 7.45 -26.34 35.30
CA ASP A 309 6.42 -25.33 35.61
C ASP A 309 6.65 -24.02 34.83
N VAL A 310 7.92 -23.61 34.70
CA VAL A 310 8.32 -22.44 33.90
C VAL A 310 8.23 -22.74 32.40
N ALA A 311 8.41 -24.00 31.99
CA ALA A 311 8.39 -24.39 30.58
C ALA A 311 7.02 -24.17 29.94
N SER A 312 5.92 -24.46 30.64
CA SER A 312 4.56 -24.21 30.11
C SER A 312 4.26 -22.71 29.97
N ASP A 313 4.74 -21.89 30.92
CA ASP A 313 4.67 -20.43 30.82
C ASP A 313 5.50 -19.91 29.65
N LEU A 314 6.70 -20.45 29.45
CA LEU A 314 7.54 -20.07 28.33
C LEU A 314 6.89 -20.45 26.99
N VAL A 315 6.20 -21.60 26.90
CA VAL A 315 5.42 -21.96 25.70
C VAL A 315 4.35 -20.90 25.44
N MET A 316 3.58 -20.51 26.46
CA MET A 316 2.55 -19.47 26.34
C MET A 316 3.13 -18.13 25.86
N LYS A 317 4.22 -17.66 26.48
CA LYS A 317 4.85 -16.37 26.15
C LYS A 317 5.45 -16.37 24.75
N VAL A 318 6.16 -17.43 24.38
CA VAL A 318 6.77 -17.57 23.05
C VAL A 318 5.71 -17.70 21.97
N ASP A 319 4.65 -18.48 22.23
CA ASP A 319 3.55 -18.62 21.28
C ASP A 319 2.81 -17.30 21.06
N ALA A 320 2.50 -16.56 22.13
CA ALA A 320 1.88 -15.24 22.01
C ALA A 320 2.74 -14.29 21.17
N LEU A 321 4.04 -14.23 21.44
CA LEU A 321 4.98 -13.36 20.72
C LEU A 321 5.09 -13.72 19.23
N LEU A 322 5.30 -15.00 18.92
CA LEU A 322 5.48 -15.46 17.55
C LEU A 322 4.18 -15.42 16.76
N SER A 323 3.04 -15.72 17.39
CA SER A 323 1.74 -15.72 16.74
C SER A 323 1.16 -14.31 16.56
N ALA A 324 1.56 -13.33 17.40
CA ALA A 324 1.26 -11.91 17.22
C ALA A 324 1.94 -11.31 15.98
N GLN A 325 3.01 -11.95 15.50
CA GLN A 325 3.78 -11.54 14.32
C GLN A 325 3.58 -12.57 13.21
N PRO A 326 2.41 -12.58 12.53
CA PRO A 326 2.12 -13.57 11.50
C PRO A 326 3.20 -13.54 10.41
N LYS A 327 3.66 -14.73 10.00
CA LYS A 327 4.62 -14.87 8.90
C LYS A 327 4.04 -14.21 7.65
N GLY A 328 4.72 -13.20 7.12
CA GLY A 328 4.47 -12.73 5.76
C GLY A 328 4.89 -13.82 4.77
N ASP A 329 6.20 -14.00 4.63
CA ASP A 329 6.79 -15.02 3.76
C ASP A 329 7.38 -16.19 4.56
N ALA A 330 7.43 -17.37 3.93
CA ALA A 330 8.12 -18.51 4.50
C ALA A 330 9.61 -18.19 4.68
N ARG A 331 10.12 -18.35 5.91
CA ARG A 331 11.55 -18.18 6.19
C ARG A 331 12.34 -19.19 5.35
N ILE A 332 13.19 -18.70 4.46
CA ILE A 332 14.13 -19.52 3.71
C ILE A 332 15.31 -19.81 4.63
N GLU A 333 15.49 -21.08 5.00
CA GLU A 333 16.66 -21.53 5.73
C GLU A 333 17.78 -21.83 4.73
N TYR A 334 18.82 -21.01 4.74
CA TYR A 334 20.02 -21.26 3.96
C TYR A 334 20.95 -22.16 4.77
N GLN A 335 21.07 -23.43 4.37
CA GLN A 335 22.10 -24.31 4.92
C GLN A 335 23.44 -23.95 4.28
N PHE A 336 24.33 -23.33 5.07
CA PHE A 336 25.71 -23.10 4.67
C PHE A 336 26.51 -24.39 4.93
N PHE A 337 27.30 -24.85 3.96
CA PHE A 337 27.98 -26.16 4.01
C PHE A 337 28.88 -26.39 5.24
N GLU A 338 29.23 -25.37 6.03
CA GLU A 338 30.02 -25.53 7.25
C GLU A 338 29.24 -26.10 8.46
N ASP A 339 27.91 -25.95 8.54
CA ASP A 339 27.15 -26.49 9.68
C ASP A 339 27.14 -28.03 9.73
N SER A 340 27.53 -28.68 8.63
CA SER A 340 27.71 -30.13 8.53
C SER A 340 28.95 -30.65 9.29
N HIS A 341 29.96 -29.82 9.56
CA HIS A 341 31.20 -30.27 10.20
C HIS A 341 31.14 -30.30 11.73
N ARG A 342 30.05 -29.80 12.33
CA ARG A 342 29.83 -29.87 13.78
C ARG A 342 29.10 -31.16 14.21
N TYR A 343 28.52 -31.91 13.26
CA TYR A 343 28.06 -33.29 13.45
C TYR A 343 28.91 -34.24 12.60
N ARG A 344 29.98 -34.80 13.18
CA ARG A 344 30.64 -36.00 12.63
C ARG A 344 29.66 -37.17 12.65
N ILE A 345 28.88 -37.34 11.58
CA ILE A 345 28.37 -38.65 11.20
C ILE A 345 29.41 -39.22 10.25
N ASN A 346 30.18 -40.21 10.72
CA ASN A 346 30.99 -41.06 9.86
C ASN A 346 30.03 -41.83 8.94
N ILE A 347 29.90 -41.39 7.69
CA ILE A 347 29.48 -42.27 6.60
C ILE A 347 30.66 -42.35 5.64
N GLU A 348 31.39 -43.46 5.70
CA GLU A 348 32.31 -43.85 4.65
C GLU A 348 31.52 -44.10 3.37
N PHE A 349 31.60 -43.18 2.40
CA PHE A 349 31.39 -43.51 1.00
C PHE A 349 32.73 -43.54 0.29
N ILE A 350 33.11 -44.77 -0.03
CA ILE A 350 34.22 -45.20 -0.87
C ILE A 350 34.05 -44.58 -2.27
N HIS A 351 35.08 -43.84 -2.70
CA HIS A 351 35.38 -43.39 -4.08
C HIS A 351 34.67 -42.15 -4.65
N LEU A 352 35.02 -40.96 -4.15
CA LEU A 352 35.24 -39.76 -4.97
C LEU A 352 35.95 -38.68 -4.13
N ASN A 353 37.27 -38.52 -4.33
CA ASN A 353 38.01 -37.36 -3.83
C ASN A 353 37.62 -36.12 -4.64
N ILE A 354 36.54 -35.45 -4.25
CA ILE A 354 36.31 -34.06 -4.60
C ILE A 354 36.61 -33.25 -3.34
N ASN A 355 37.70 -32.47 -3.37
CA ASN A 355 37.95 -31.42 -2.38
C ASN A 355 36.85 -30.37 -2.55
N VAL A 356 35.76 -30.49 -1.78
CA VAL A 356 34.76 -29.44 -1.63
C VAL A 356 35.35 -28.39 -0.70
N LEU A 357 35.83 -27.29 -1.29
CA LEU A 357 36.23 -26.09 -0.56
C LEU A 357 35.08 -25.64 0.36
N SER A 358 35.37 -25.52 1.65
CA SER A 358 34.47 -25.09 2.71
C SER A 358 33.81 -23.75 2.35
N PHE A 359 32.48 -23.67 2.26
CA PHE A 359 31.76 -22.48 1.80
C PHE A 359 31.85 -21.26 2.71
N ASP A 360 32.36 -21.41 3.93
CA ASP A 360 32.66 -20.29 4.81
C ASP A 360 33.95 -19.56 4.37
N LEU A 361 34.72 -20.11 3.42
CA LEU A 361 35.73 -19.36 2.63
C LEU A 361 35.11 -18.54 1.47
N CYS A 362 33.82 -18.70 1.16
CA CYS A 362 33.18 -18.06 0.00
C CYS A 362 32.36 -16.81 0.32
N SER A 363 32.06 -16.52 1.60
CA SER A 363 31.54 -15.19 1.95
C SER A 363 32.66 -14.18 1.77
N ALA A 364 32.45 -13.17 0.92
CA ALA A 364 33.44 -12.14 0.68
C ALA A 364 33.70 -11.29 1.94
N ILE A 365 32.69 -11.14 2.81
CA ILE A 365 32.75 -10.31 4.02
C ILE A 365 32.03 -11.00 5.17
N LYS A 366 32.66 -11.03 6.35
CA LYS A 366 32.06 -11.48 7.62
C LYS A 366 32.30 -10.46 8.71
N MET A 367 31.24 -10.12 9.44
CA MET A 367 31.33 -9.38 10.70
C MET A 367 30.63 -10.17 11.79
N ARG A 368 31.36 -10.41 12.90
CA ARG A 368 30.82 -11.14 14.04
C ARG A 368 30.05 -10.19 14.96
N PRO A 369 28.99 -10.68 15.62
CA PRO A 369 28.29 -9.92 16.63
C PRO A 369 29.12 -9.84 17.92
N LYS A 370 28.74 -8.94 18.82
CA LYS A 370 29.18 -8.94 20.21
C LYS A 370 28.62 -10.19 20.91
N GLU A 371 29.51 -11.02 21.43
CA GLU A 371 29.15 -12.26 22.13
C GLU A 371 28.42 -11.95 23.45
N GLY A 372 27.45 -12.80 23.81
CA GLY A 372 26.65 -12.65 25.04
C GLY A 372 25.50 -11.65 24.95
N GLU A 373 25.42 -10.86 23.88
CA GLU A 373 24.29 -9.97 23.59
C GLU A 373 23.39 -10.56 22.50
N THR A 374 22.11 -10.16 22.51
CA THR A 374 21.21 -10.43 21.39
C THR A 374 21.70 -9.70 20.14
N TYR A 375 21.72 -10.38 19.00
CA TYR A 375 22.17 -9.83 17.73
C TYR A 375 21.21 -10.16 16.60
N PHE A 376 21.29 -9.37 15.53
CA PHE A 376 20.60 -9.63 14.27
C PHE A 376 21.48 -10.49 13.37
N ASP A 377 20.97 -11.64 12.92
CA ASP A 377 21.66 -12.48 11.93
C ASP A 377 21.27 -12.04 10.51
N VAL A 378 22.24 -11.49 9.77
CA VAL A 378 22.02 -10.88 8.46
C VAL A 378 22.89 -11.55 7.40
N VAL A 379 22.23 -12.11 6.40
CA VAL A 379 22.87 -12.70 5.22
C VAL A 379 22.49 -11.86 4.00
N ALA A 380 23.48 -11.28 3.33
CA ALA A 380 23.30 -10.55 2.09
C ALA A 380 23.90 -11.35 0.93
N VAL A 381 23.06 -11.78 -0.02
CA VAL A 381 23.50 -12.40 -1.28
C VAL A 381 23.28 -11.40 -2.39
N ILE A 382 24.36 -10.97 -3.03
CA ILE A 382 24.33 -9.80 -3.90
C ILE A 382 25.24 -9.96 -5.10
N ASP A 383 24.79 -9.55 -6.27
CA ASP A 383 25.68 -9.38 -7.42
C ASP A 383 26.27 -7.95 -7.35
N PRO A 384 27.59 -7.78 -7.14
CA PRO A 384 28.21 -6.47 -6.96
C PRO A 384 28.07 -5.54 -8.16
N VAL A 385 27.76 -6.06 -9.36
CA VAL A 385 27.59 -5.24 -10.57
C VAL A 385 26.12 -4.86 -10.84
N THR A 386 25.27 -4.84 -9.81
CA THR A 386 23.85 -4.46 -9.92
C THR A 386 23.53 -3.11 -9.26
N ARG A 387 22.42 -2.48 -9.65
CA ARG A 387 21.96 -1.20 -9.06
C ARG A 387 21.53 -1.38 -7.61
N GLU A 388 20.94 -2.52 -7.31
CA GLU A 388 20.52 -2.93 -5.98
C GLU A 388 21.73 -3.02 -5.04
N ALA A 389 22.89 -3.44 -5.55
CA ALA A 389 24.13 -3.45 -4.79
C ALA A 389 24.63 -2.06 -4.42
N GLN A 390 24.52 -1.10 -5.33
CA GLN A 390 24.86 0.30 -5.06
C GLN A 390 24.02 0.88 -3.90
N ARG A 391 22.78 0.40 -3.71
CA ARG A 391 21.90 0.79 -2.60
C ARG A 391 22.16 0.03 -1.31
N LEU A 392 22.34 -1.29 -1.40
CA LEU A 392 22.43 -2.15 -0.21
C LEU A 392 23.76 -1.97 0.54
N ALA A 393 24.87 -1.73 -0.15
CA ALA A 393 26.17 -1.62 0.49
C ALA A 393 26.27 -0.48 1.52
N PRO A 394 25.92 0.79 1.20
CA PRO A 394 25.91 1.87 2.19
C PRO A 394 24.94 1.62 3.35
N LEU A 395 23.78 1.02 3.08
CA LEU A 395 22.79 0.69 4.10
C LEU A 395 23.37 -0.32 5.12
N LEU A 396 24.02 -1.38 4.65
CA LEU A 396 24.67 -2.35 5.53
C LEU A 396 25.77 -1.70 6.38
N LEU A 397 26.56 -0.78 5.80
CA LEU A 397 27.60 -0.05 6.52
C LEU A 397 27.07 0.85 7.64
N VAL A 398 25.87 1.41 7.48
CA VAL A 398 25.21 2.18 8.55
C VAL A 398 24.64 1.24 9.60
N LEU A 399 23.98 0.15 9.19
CA LEU A 399 23.38 -0.82 10.10
C LEU A 399 24.42 -1.49 11.02
N THR A 400 25.62 -1.79 10.52
CA THR A 400 26.70 -2.36 11.34
C THR A 400 27.15 -1.45 12.48
N GLN A 401 26.91 -0.14 12.38
CA GLN A 401 27.23 0.84 13.42
C GLN A 401 26.08 1.01 14.43
N LEU A 402 24.83 0.84 13.97
CA LEU A 402 23.64 1.07 14.78
C LEU A 402 23.18 -0.15 15.59
N ILE A 403 23.36 -1.37 15.07
CA ILE A 403 22.85 -2.60 15.70
C ILE A 403 23.93 -3.66 15.84
N ASN A 404 23.80 -4.49 16.88
CA ASN A 404 24.65 -5.67 17.04
C ASN A 404 24.27 -6.71 15.97
N MET A 405 25.14 -6.92 14.98
CA MET A 405 24.81 -7.69 13.77
C MET A 405 25.87 -8.75 13.46
N ASN A 406 25.41 -9.97 13.19
CA ASN A 406 26.20 -11.02 12.55
C ASN A 406 26.00 -10.92 11.04
N LEU A 407 26.89 -10.23 10.33
CA LEU A 407 26.76 -9.98 8.89
C LEU A 407 27.60 -10.97 8.08
N ARG A 408 26.97 -11.61 7.10
CA ARG A 408 27.63 -12.43 6.07
C ARG A 408 27.24 -11.93 4.68
N VAL A 409 28.21 -11.53 3.86
CA VAL A 409 27.96 -11.05 2.49
C VAL A 409 28.54 -12.04 1.47
N PHE A 410 27.70 -12.50 0.56
CA PHE A 410 28.04 -13.38 -0.56
C PHE A 410 27.93 -12.60 -1.87
N MET A 411 29.00 -12.61 -2.67
CA MET A 411 29.01 -12.00 -4.00
C MET A 411 28.63 -13.05 -5.06
N ASN A 412 27.41 -12.96 -5.59
CA ASN A 412 26.88 -13.90 -6.58
C ASN A 412 26.92 -13.30 -7.99
N CYS A 413 28.12 -13.17 -8.54
CA CYS A 413 28.34 -12.54 -9.84
C CYS A 413 27.84 -13.41 -11.01
N GLN A 414 27.30 -12.79 -12.05
CA GLN A 414 27.07 -13.49 -13.32
C GLN A 414 28.40 -13.75 -14.06
N SER A 415 28.54 -14.95 -14.65
CA SER A 415 29.75 -15.36 -15.35
C SER A 415 29.92 -14.73 -16.74
N LYS A 416 28.82 -14.27 -17.35
CA LYS A 416 28.81 -13.65 -18.68
C LYS A 416 27.86 -12.45 -18.66
N LEU A 417 28.36 -11.32 -19.15
CA LEU A 417 27.60 -10.08 -19.29
C LEU A 417 27.51 -9.74 -20.77
N SER A 418 26.30 -9.55 -21.29
CA SER A 418 26.06 -9.16 -22.68
C SER A 418 26.29 -7.67 -22.93
N ASP A 419 26.20 -6.85 -21.88
CA ASP A 419 26.38 -5.39 -21.91
C ASP A 419 26.98 -4.93 -20.56
N MET A 420 27.46 -3.69 -20.50
CA MET A 420 27.93 -3.06 -19.27
C MET A 420 26.76 -2.93 -18.26
N PRO A 421 26.84 -3.58 -17.09
CA PRO A 421 25.69 -3.70 -16.19
C PRO A 421 25.41 -2.42 -15.38
N LEU A 422 26.44 -1.61 -15.11
CA LEU A 422 26.32 -0.32 -14.43
C LEU A 422 26.70 0.81 -15.38
N LYS A 423 25.74 1.67 -15.69
CA LYS A 423 25.90 2.86 -16.55
C LYS A 423 25.77 4.18 -15.78
N SER A 424 25.79 4.13 -14.45
CA SER A 424 25.52 5.27 -13.57
C SER A 424 26.37 5.26 -12.30
N PHE A 425 26.74 6.45 -11.85
CA PHE A 425 27.29 6.69 -10.52
C PHE A 425 26.15 6.81 -9.49
N TYR A 426 26.37 6.31 -8.28
CA TYR A 426 25.34 6.29 -7.24
C TYR A 426 25.89 6.68 -5.87
N ARG A 427 25.10 7.46 -5.13
CA ARG A 427 25.35 7.79 -3.73
C ARG A 427 24.06 7.63 -2.93
N TYR A 428 24.15 6.89 -1.84
CA TYR A 428 23.05 6.74 -0.89
C TYR A 428 23.19 7.78 0.22
N VAL A 429 22.13 8.54 0.48
CA VAL A 429 22.13 9.62 1.48
C VAL A 429 21.57 9.06 2.78
N LEU A 430 22.45 8.54 3.62
CA LEU A 430 22.13 8.02 4.95
C LEU A 430 23.38 8.09 5.83
N GLU A 431 23.27 8.71 7.01
CA GLU A 431 24.34 8.80 8.00
C GLU A 431 23.92 8.08 9.29
N PRO A 432 24.87 7.48 10.03
CA PRO A 432 24.60 6.77 11.28
C PRO A 432 24.24 7.72 12.44
N GLU A 433 24.72 8.96 12.41
CA GLU A 433 24.59 9.92 13.49
C GLU A 433 24.15 11.29 12.98
N ILE A 434 23.57 12.08 13.89
CA ILE A 434 23.15 13.46 13.60
C ILE A 434 24.38 14.36 13.61
N SER A 435 24.51 15.21 12.59
CA SER A 435 25.62 16.18 12.48
C SER A 435 25.21 17.56 13.00
N PHE A 436 26.13 18.23 13.68
CA PHE A 436 25.97 19.60 14.19
C PHE A 436 27.00 20.54 13.54
N THR A 437 26.60 21.79 13.31
CA THR A 437 27.52 22.85 12.89
C THR A 437 28.36 23.34 14.08
N PRO A 438 29.47 24.07 13.85
CA PRO A 438 30.34 24.55 14.94
C PRO A 438 29.66 25.46 15.97
N ASP A 439 28.50 26.03 15.64
CA ASP A 439 27.64 26.84 16.50
C ASP A 439 26.60 26.00 17.29
N ASN A 440 26.74 24.66 17.30
CA ASN A 440 25.83 23.68 17.93
C ASN A 440 24.40 23.66 17.35
N SER A 441 24.17 24.26 16.18
CA SER A 441 22.91 24.08 15.46
C SER A 441 22.89 22.77 14.66
N PHE A 442 21.71 22.27 14.29
CA PHE A 442 21.63 21.10 13.41
C PHE A 442 22.25 21.44 12.06
N ALA A 443 23.16 20.58 11.58
CA ALA A 443 23.63 20.69 10.21
C ALA A 443 22.45 20.52 9.24
N LYS A 444 22.57 21.09 8.03
CA LYS A 444 21.54 21.05 6.96
C LYS A 444 21.23 19.63 6.43
N GLY A 445 21.72 18.60 7.09
CA GLY A 445 21.52 17.21 6.75
C GLY A 445 22.62 16.64 5.84
N PRO A 446 22.55 15.33 5.58
CA PRO A 446 23.47 14.65 4.68
C PRO A 446 23.26 15.10 3.23
N ILE A 447 24.34 15.17 2.46
CA ILE A 447 24.33 15.58 1.05
C ILE A 447 24.91 14.48 0.16
N ALA A 448 24.32 14.28 -1.02
CA ALA A 448 24.92 13.44 -2.04
C ALA A 448 26.06 14.19 -2.75
N LYS A 449 27.31 13.94 -2.37
CA LYS A 449 28.48 14.55 -3.01
C LYS A 449 29.16 13.55 -3.96
N PHE A 450 29.28 13.95 -5.22
CA PHE A 450 30.07 13.25 -6.23
C PHE A 450 31.39 14.00 -6.44
N LEU A 451 32.51 13.30 -6.30
CA LEU A 451 33.86 13.84 -6.42
C LEU A 451 34.54 13.17 -7.61
N ASP A 452 35.48 13.87 -8.25
CA ASP A 452 36.32 13.35 -9.33
C ASP A 452 35.53 12.70 -10.48
N MET A 453 34.40 13.33 -10.84
CA MET A 453 33.55 12.88 -11.94
C MET A 453 34.26 13.14 -13.29
N PRO A 454 34.17 12.21 -14.27
CA PRO A 454 34.76 12.44 -15.58
C PRO A 454 34.06 13.60 -16.28
N GLN A 455 34.81 14.51 -16.91
CA GLN A 455 34.24 15.77 -17.42
C GLN A 455 33.62 15.68 -18.82
N SER A 456 34.11 14.76 -19.65
CA SER A 456 33.69 14.62 -21.06
C SER A 456 32.31 13.98 -21.30
N PRO A 457 31.78 13.07 -20.46
CA PRO A 457 30.44 12.51 -20.67
C PRO A 457 29.33 13.51 -20.29
N LEU A 458 28.17 13.34 -20.95
CA LEU A 458 26.93 13.99 -20.53
C LEU A 458 26.28 13.19 -19.39
N PHE A 459 25.88 13.86 -18.32
CA PHE A 459 25.19 13.24 -17.18
C PHE A 459 23.76 13.74 -17.04
N THR A 460 22.91 12.85 -16.53
CA THR A 460 21.57 13.18 -16.05
C THR A 460 21.53 12.92 -14.54
N LEU A 461 21.12 13.91 -13.76
CA LEU A 461 20.90 13.74 -12.32
C LEU A 461 19.51 13.15 -12.08
N ASN A 462 19.46 11.97 -11.45
CA ASN A 462 18.21 11.31 -11.09
C ASN A 462 18.18 11.00 -9.59
N LEU A 463 17.04 11.27 -8.95
CA LEU A 463 16.85 11.03 -7.53
C LEU A 463 16.00 9.75 -7.31
N ASN A 464 16.64 8.72 -6.78
CA ASN A 464 15.95 7.48 -6.41
C ASN A 464 15.32 7.61 -5.02
N THR A 465 14.01 7.89 -5.00
CA THR A 465 13.23 8.16 -3.78
C THR A 465 12.30 6.99 -3.46
N PRO A 466 11.92 6.80 -2.17
CA PRO A 466 10.82 5.91 -1.82
C PRO A 466 9.56 6.20 -2.65
N GLU A 467 8.80 5.17 -2.99
CA GLU A 467 7.64 5.32 -3.87
C GLU A 467 6.55 6.24 -3.30
N SER A 468 6.47 6.36 -1.97
CA SER A 468 5.57 7.26 -1.24
C SER A 468 5.89 8.74 -1.42
N TRP A 469 7.06 9.08 -1.95
CA TRP A 469 7.58 10.44 -1.98
C TRP A 469 7.35 11.09 -3.35
N MET A 470 6.82 12.32 -3.34
CA MET A 470 6.80 13.20 -4.50
C MET A 470 7.84 14.29 -4.29
N VAL A 471 8.93 14.22 -5.06
CA VAL A 471 10.07 15.12 -4.93
C VAL A 471 10.21 15.94 -6.20
N GLU A 472 10.51 17.22 -6.04
CA GLU A 472 10.77 18.12 -7.15
C GLU A 472 12.08 18.88 -6.98
N SER A 473 12.66 19.32 -8.10
CA SER A 473 13.78 20.28 -8.07
C SER A 473 13.22 21.68 -7.84
N VAL A 474 13.77 22.39 -6.86
CA VAL A 474 13.31 23.73 -6.46
C VAL A 474 14.35 24.80 -6.74
N ARG A 475 15.64 24.46 -6.75
CA ARG A 475 16.70 25.44 -7.00
C ARG A 475 17.89 24.82 -7.71
N THR A 476 18.15 25.28 -8.93
CA THR A 476 19.40 25.05 -9.65
C THR A 476 19.47 26.00 -10.87
N PRO A 477 20.65 26.52 -11.23
CA PRO A 477 20.85 27.24 -12.48
C PRO A 477 21.20 26.31 -13.66
N TYR A 478 21.51 25.03 -13.39
CA TYR A 478 22.02 24.08 -14.39
C TYR A 478 20.91 23.19 -14.95
N ASP A 479 21.09 22.72 -16.18
CA ASP A 479 20.22 21.69 -16.76
C ASP A 479 20.58 20.33 -16.15
N LEU A 480 19.72 19.83 -15.26
CA LEU A 480 19.93 18.55 -14.57
C LEU A 480 19.78 17.32 -15.49
N ASP A 481 19.22 17.51 -16.69
CA ASP A 481 19.06 16.44 -17.68
C ASP A 481 20.27 16.29 -18.59
N ASN A 482 21.00 17.38 -18.81
CA ASN A 482 22.11 17.48 -19.74
C ASN A 482 23.32 18.16 -19.07
N ILE A 483 23.82 17.59 -17.98
CA ILE A 483 24.99 18.11 -17.26
C ILE A 483 26.24 17.76 -18.06
N TYR A 484 26.87 18.76 -18.67
CA TYR A 484 28.17 18.61 -19.32
C TYR A 484 29.24 19.34 -18.49
N LEU A 485 30.02 18.57 -17.74
CA LEU A 485 30.94 19.13 -16.73
C LEU A 485 32.10 19.93 -17.32
N GLU A 486 32.44 19.74 -18.60
CA GLU A 486 33.46 20.52 -19.31
C GLU A 486 33.03 22.00 -19.49
N GLU A 487 31.72 22.28 -19.54
CA GLU A 487 31.16 23.63 -19.65
C GLU A 487 30.80 24.25 -18.29
N VAL A 488 31.09 23.56 -17.18
CA VAL A 488 30.78 24.03 -15.83
C VAL A 488 32.03 24.62 -15.18
N ASP A 489 31.95 25.89 -14.76
CA ASP A 489 33.09 26.62 -14.16
C ASP A 489 33.59 26.02 -12.84
N SER A 490 32.71 25.39 -12.05
CA SER A 490 33.08 24.83 -10.73
C SER A 490 32.19 23.67 -10.29
N VAL A 491 31.15 23.93 -9.49
CA VAL A 491 30.33 22.92 -8.83
C VAL A 491 28.91 22.99 -9.33
N VAL A 492 28.37 21.85 -9.77
CA VAL A 492 26.94 21.70 -10.02
C VAL A 492 26.24 21.46 -8.69
N ALA A 493 25.35 22.38 -8.31
CA ALA A 493 24.51 22.27 -7.13
C ALA A 493 23.03 22.24 -7.53
N ALA A 494 22.27 21.36 -6.88
CA ALA A 494 20.83 21.22 -7.05
C ALA A 494 20.18 20.97 -5.69
N GLU A 495 19.12 21.73 -5.38
CA GLU A 495 18.28 21.52 -4.21
C GLU A 495 16.95 20.90 -4.65
N TYR A 496 16.54 19.87 -3.91
CA TYR A 496 15.28 19.15 -4.10
C TYR A 496 14.43 19.27 -2.84
N GLU A 497 13.11 19.26 -3.02
CA GLU A 497 12.14 19.32 -1.94
C GLU A 497 11.17 18.13 -2.01
N LEU A 498 10.92 17.50 -0.86
CA LEU A 498 9.83 16.55 -0.69
C LEU A 498 8.52 17.33 -0.57
N GLU A 499 7.86 17.54 -1.71
CA GLU A 499 6.67 18.38 -1.80
C GLU A 499 5.44 17.69 -1.18
N TYR A 500 5.28 16.38 -1.40
CA TYR A 500 4.16 15.61 -0.86
C TYR A 500 4.54 14.18 -0.48
N LEU A 501 3.78 13.65 0.47
CA LEU A 501 3.62 12.22 0.71
C LEU A 501 2.36 11.71 0.00
N LEU A 502 2.43 10.48 -0.52
CA LEU A 502 1.30 9.84 -1.17
C LEU A 502 0.42 9.11 -0.17
N LEU A 503 -0.87 9.41 -0.22
CA LEU A 503 -1.93 8.55 0.27
C LEU A 503 -2.41 7.70 -0.90
N GLU A 504 -2.24 6.38 -0.79
CA GLU A 504 -2.64 5.43 -1.83
C GLU A 504 -3.84 4.62 -1.34
N GLY A 505 -4.68 4.15 -2.25
CA GLY A 505 -5.75 3.25 -1.85
C GLY A 505 -6.39 2.46 -2.97
N HIS A 506 -7.21 1.51 -2.54
CA HIS A 506 -7.99 0.63 -3.40
C HIS A 506 -9.47 0.78 -3.08
N CYS A 507 -10.29 1.01 -4.11
CA CYS A 507 -11.73 1.19 -3.97
C CYS A 507 -12.52 0.09 -4.69
N TYR A 508 -13.53 -0.46 -4.00
CA TYR A 508 -14.40 -1.52 -4.54
C TYR A 508 -15.87 -1.25 -4.24
N ASP A 509 -16.75 -1.51 -5.20
CA ASP A 509 -18.20 -1.54 -5.00
C ASP A 509 -18.60 -2.89 -4.42
N ILE A 510 -19.20 -2.91 -3.23
CA ILE A 510 -19.61 -4.16 -2.55
C ILE A 510 -20.72 -4.90 -3.29
N THR A 511 -21.50 -4.18 -4.10
CA THR A 511 -22.65 -4.74 -4.83
C THR A 511 -22.15 -5.61 -5.98
N THR A 512 -21.14 -5.13 -6.71
CA THR A 512 -20.61 -5.79 -7.91
C THR A 512 -19.30 -6.54 -7.67
N GLY A 513 -18.59 -6.22 -6.59
CA GLY A 513 -17.23 -6.67 -6.32
C GLY A 513 -16.18 -6.03 -7.24
N GLN A 514 -16.59 -5.09 -8.10
CA GLN A 514 -15.71 -4.46 -9.09
C GLN A 514 -15.27 -3.06 -8.63
N PRO A 515 -14.11 -2.58 -9.11
CA PRO A 515 -13.72 -1.19 -8.93
C PRO A 515 -14.76 -0.20 -9.50
N PRO A 516 -15.23 0.79 -8.72
CA PRO A 516 -16.13 1.84 -9.20
C PRO A 516 -15.34 2.86 -10.03
N ARG A 517 -15.04 2.50 -11.28
CA ARG A 517 -14.20 3.31 -12.19
C ARG A 517 -14.74 4.72 -12.36
N GLY A 518 -13.84 5.71 -12.27
CA GLY A 518 -14.17 7.13 -12.38
C GLY A 518 -14.73 7.75 -11.10
N LEU A 519 -14.94 6.97 -10.03
CA LEU A 519 -15.38 7.49 -8.74
C LEU A 519 -14.38 8.50 -8.22
N GLN A 520 -14.88 9.62 -7.73
CA GLN A 520 -14.04 10.74 -7.34
C GLN A 520 -13.96 10.85 -5.82
N PHE A 521 -12.74 10.99 -5.32
CA PHE A 521 -12.48 11.31 -3.93
C PHE A 521 -11.94 12.73 -3.79
N THR A 522 -12.24 13.34 -2.66
CA THR A 522 -11.62 14.59 -2.19
C THR A 522 -10.95 14.35 -0.86
N LEU A 523 -9.78 14.97 -0.67
CA LEU A 523 -9.07 15.00 0.60
C LEU A 523 -8.95 16.44 1.07
N GLY A 524 -9.25 16.68 2.34
CA GLY A 524 -9.16 18.01 2.92
C GLY A 524 -9.01 17.97 4.44
N THR A 525 -9.08 19.13 5.07
CA THR A 525 -9.15 19.29 6.53
C THR A 525 -10.55 19.69 6.95
N SER A 526 -10.82 19.76 8.25
CA SER A 526 -12.10 20.28 8.76
C SER A 526 -12.32 21.75 8.36
N ALA A 527 -11.25 22.53 8.23
CA ALA A 527 -11.31 23.94 7.83
C ALA A 527 -11.48 24.11 6.31
N ASN A 528 -10.79 23.28 5.52
CA ASN A 528 -10.94 23.26 4.06
C ASN A 528 -11.24 21.82 3.59
N PRO A 529 -12.52 21.45 3.42
CA PRO A 529 -12.96 20.10 3.09
C PRO A 529 -12.44 19.55 1.74
N VAL A 530 -12.04 20.41 0.80
CA VAL A 530 -11.62 20.02 -0.55
C VAL A 530 -10.32 20.72 -0.88
N ILE A 531 -9.19 20.05 -0.64
CA ILE A 531 -7.84 20.56 -0.94
C ILE A 531 -7.30 19.89 -2.20
N VAL A 532 -7.40 18.56 -2.28
CA VAL A 532 -7.00 17.77 -3.46
C VAL A 532 -8.09 16.78 -3.84
N ASP A 533 -8.14 16.41 -5.10
CA ASP A 533 -9.05 15.43 -5.65
C ASP A 533 -8.33 14.37 -6.49
N THR A 534 -8.99 13.23 -6.68
CA THR A 534 -8.49 12.14 -7.51
C THR A 534 -9.66 11.32 -8.06
N ILE A 535 -9.35 10.41 -8.99
CA ILE A 535 -10.31 9.46 -9.55
C ILE A 535 -9.83 8.01 -9.38
N VAL A 536 -10.78 7.10 -9.20
CA VAL A 536 -10.52 5.65 -9.07
C VAL A 536 -10.32 5.01 -10.45
N MET A 537 -9.18 4.33 -10.63
CA MET A 537 -8.87 3.54 -11.81
C MET A 537 -9.68 2.24 -11.87
N ALA A 538 -9.91 1.69 -13.07
CA ALA A 538 -10.52 0.37 -13.18
C ALA A 538 -9.51 -0.75 -12.83
N ASN A 539 -8.21 -0.54 -13.10
CA ASN A 539 -7.17 -1.45 -12.63
C ASN A 539 -7.07 -1.39 -11.09
N LEU A 540 -7.40 -2.50 -10.42
CA LEU A 540 -7.27 -2.71 -8.98
C LEU A 540 -8.02 -1.70 -8.08
N GLY A 541 -8.90 -0.86 -8.64
CA GLY A 541 -9.54 0.22 -7.90
C GLY A 541 -8.55 1.25 -7.37
N TYR A 542 -7.37 1.36 -7.98
CA TYR A 542 -6.29 2.19 -7.47
C TYR A 542 -6.63 3.69 -7.55
N PHE A 543 -6.30 4.42 -6.50
CA PHE A 543 -6.27 5.88 -6.47
C PHE A 543 -5.09 6.37 -5.64
N GLN A 544 -4.64 7.59 -5.91
CA GLN A 544 -3.63 8.28 -5.11
C GLN A 544 -4.02 9.73 -4.88
N LEU A 545 -3.68 10.24 -3.70
CA LEU A 545 -3.86 11.62 -3.27
C LEU A 545 -2.53 12.15 -2.72
N LYS A 546 -2.30 13.44 -2.90
CA LYS A 546 -1.08 14.14 -2.48
C LYS A 546 -1.38 14.85 -1.18
N ALA A 547 -0.58 14.62 -0.16
CA ALA A 547 -0.83 15.20 1.15
C ALA A 547 0.47 15.40 1.92
N ASN A 548 0.43 16.34 2.85
CA ASN A 548 1.52 16.59 3.79
C ASN A 548 1.26 15.89 5.13
N PRO A 549 2.25 15.76 6.02
CA PRO A 549 2.03 15.23 7.35
C PRO A 549 0.88 15.97 8.06
N GLY A 550 -0.05 15.22 8.64
CA GLY A 550 -1.26 15.78 9.25
C GLY A 550 -2.46 14.84 9.24
N ALA A 551 -3.56 15.29 9.83
CA ALA A 551 -4.84 14.59 9.81
C ALA A 551 -5.71 15.10 8.66
N TRP A 552 -6.16 14.17 7.83
CA TRP A 552 -6.93 14.46 6.62
C TRP A 552 -8.28 13.75 6.67
N ILE A 553 -9.27 14.32 6.00
CA ILE A 553 -10.62 13.77 5.88
C ILE A 553 -10.85 13.41 4.42
N LEU A 554 -11.10 12.13 4.16
CA LEU A 554 -11.43 11.60 2.85
C LEU A 554 -12.95 11.57 2.67
N ARG A 555 -13.45 12.15 1.58
CA ARG A 555 -14.88 12.15 1.23
C ARG A 555 -15.08 11.80 -0.24
N LEU A 556 -16.27 11.30 -0.57
CA LEU A 556 -16.72 11.27 -1.95
C LEU A 556 -16.88 12.71 -2.44
N ARG A 557 -16.43 13.00 -3.66
CA ARG A 557 -16.61 14.34 -4.22
C ARG A 557 -18.10 14.63 -4.40
N LYS A 558 -18.53 15.80 -3.97
CA LYS A 558 -19.90 16.31 -4.20
C LYS A 558 -20.26 16.25 -5.68
N GLY A 559 -21.48 15.82 -5.96
CA GLY A 559 -21.99 15.53 -7.30
C GLY A 559 -22.12 14.03 -7.52
N ARG A 560 -22.02 13.58 -8.78
CA ARG A 560 -22.41 12.22 -9.20
C ARG A 560 -21.80 11.08 -8.38
N SER A 561 -20.56 11.25 -7.89
CA SER A 561 -19.91 10.25 -7.03
C SER A 561 -20.64 10.09 -5.69
N GLU A 562 -20.93 11.19 -5.00
CA GLU A 562 -21.71 11.20 -3.76
C GLU A 562 -23.20 10.91 -4.00
N ASP A 563 -23.76 11.28 -5.15
CA ASP A 563 -25.17 11.03 -5.48
C ASP A 563 -25.45 9.53 -5.61
N ILE A 564 -24.60 8.82 -6.37
CA ILE A 564 -24.77 7.40 -6.66
C ILE A 564 -24.24 6.52 -5.52
N TYR A 565 -23.10 6.88 -4.93
CA TYR A 565 -22.41 6.02 -3.96
C TYR A 565 -22.41 6.61 -2.56
N ARG A 566 -22.29 5.72 -1.57
CA ARG A 566 -21.90 6.04 -0.19
C ARG A 566 -20.70 5.19 0.21
N ILE A 567 -19.85 5.71 1.09
CA ILE A 567 -18.82 4.89 1.72
C ILE A 567 -19.52 3.92 2.68
N TYR A 568 -19.32 2.62 2.46
CA TYR A 568 -19.92 1.57 3.26
C TYR A 568 -19.01 1.14 4.42
N SER A 569 -17.73 0.99 4.12
CA SER A 569 -16.71 0.67 5.12
C SER A 569 -15.33 1.06 4.59
N HIS A 570 -14.38 1.25 5.50
CA HIS A 570 -12.99 1.53 5.16
C HIS A 570 -12.05 0.73 6.07
N ASP A 571 -10.83 0.50 5.59
CA ASP A 571 -9.76 -0.25 6.26
C ASP A 571 -8.41 0.44 6.00
N GLY A 572 -7.48 0.33 6.94
CA GLY A 572 -6.18 1.02 6.93
C GLY A 572 -6.23 2.52 7.31
N THR A 573 -7.35 2.98 7.89
CA THR A 573 -7.61 4.38 8.30
C THR A 573 -7.48 4.56 9.82
N ASP A 574 -7.57 5.79 10.33
CA ASP A 574 -7.48 6.09 11.77
C ASP A 574 -8.83 6.39 12.43
N SER A 575 -9.90 6.48 11.64
CA SER A 575 -11.27 6.49 12.14
C SER A 575 -11.80 5.06 12.34
N PRO A 576 -12.71 4.83 13.32
CA PRO A 576 -13.38 3.54 13.47
C PRO A 576 -14.33 3.28 12.28
N PRO A 577 -14.68 2.02 11.98
CA PRO A 577 -15.46 1.65 10.79
C PRO A 577 -16.87 2.26 10.71
N ASP A 578 -17.41 2.69 11.85
CA ASP A 578 -18.73 3.29 12.02
C ASP A 578 -18.70 4.83 12.08
N ALA A 579 -17.53 5.45 11.88
CA ALA A 579 -17.40 6.90 11.86
C ALA A 579 -18.11 7.53 10.65
N ASP A 580 -18.77 8.68 10.88
CA ASP A 580 -19.39 9.48 9.82
C ASP A 580 -18.37 10.03 8.81
N GLU A 581 -17.14 10.28 9.27
CA GLU A 581 -16.05 10.81 8.44
C GLU A 581 -14.85 9.86 8.43
N VAL A 582 -14.28 9.66 7.24
CA VAL A 582 -13.09 8.83 7.06
C VAL A 582 -11.85 9.66 7.33
N VAL A 583 -11.20 9.42 8.48
CA VAL A 583 -10.00 10.15 8.90
C VAL A 583 -8.74 9.35 8.57
N VAL A 584 -7.79 10.04 7.93
CA VAL A 584 -6.49 9.50 7.54
C VAL A 584 -5.37 10.42 8.02
N VAL A 585 -4.58 9.92 8.96
CA VAL A 585 -3.40 10.57 9.53
C VAL A 585 -2.14 10.11 8.82
N LEU A 586 -1.41 11.06 8.23
CA LEU A 586 -0.08 10.85 7.68
C LEU A 586 0.96 11.31 8.70
N ASN A 587 1.58 10.34 9.38
CA ASN A 587 2.59 10.56 10.41
C ASN A 587 3.91 9.81 10.15
N ASN A 588 4.08 9.26 8.93
CA ASN A 588 5.23 8.46 8.53
C ASN A 588 5.62 8.76 7.08
N PHE A 589 6.91 8.66 6.76
CA PHE A 589 7.45 8.74 5.41
C PHE A 589 7.08 7.53 4.52
N LYS A 590 6.61 6.42 5.10
CA LYS A 590 6.07 5.26 4.37
C LYS A 590 4.68 5.58 3.81
N SER A 591 4.33 5.00 2.66
CA SER A 591 2.96 5.13 2.12
C SER A 591 1.96 4.57 3.10
N LYS A 592 0.86 5.31 3.27
CA LYS A 592 -0.35 4.79 3.88
C LYS A 592 -1.26 4.26 2.77
N ILE A 593 -1.56 2.97 2.80
CA ILE A 593 -2.42 2.31 1.81
C ILE A 593 -3.76 2.00 2.48
N ILE A 594 -4.84 2.57 1.94
CA ILE A 594 -6.19 2.39 2.49
C ILE A 594 -7.07 1.56 1.55
N LYS A 595 -8.06 0.87 2.10
CA LYS A 595 -9.09 0.18 1.31
C LYS A 595 -10.44 0.80 1.60
N VAL A 596 -11.13 1.25 0.56
CA VAL A 596 -12.43 1.92 0.68
C VAL A 596 -13.49 1.08 -0.04
N LYS A 597 -14.50 0.63 0.68
CA LYS A 597 -15.63 -0.08 0.10
C LYS A 597 -16.80 0.88 -0.03
N VAL A 598 -17.35 0.98 -1.22
CA VAL A 598 -18.51 1.83 -1.51
C VAL A 598 -19.72 0.97 -1.86
N GLN A 599 -20.90 1.54 -1.70
CA GLN A 599 -22.16 0.91 -2.08
C GLN A 599 -23.02 1.92 -2.83
N LYS A 600 -23.67 1.49 -3.91
CA LYS A 600 -24.69 2.31 -4.57
C LYS A 600 -25.87 2.57 -3.62
N LYS A 601 -26.43 3.78 -3.63
CA LYS A 601 -27.66 4.09 -2.91
C LYS A 601 -28.84 3.34 -3.55
N ALA A 602 -29.88 3.06 -2.75
CA ALA A 602 -30.97 2.15 -3.13
C ALA A 602 -31.78 2.64 -4.36
N ASP A 603 -31.83 3.95 -4.57
CA ASP A 603 -32.46 4.65 -5.68
C ASP A 603 -31.58 4.71 -6.95
N MET A 604 -30.26 4.51 -6.82
CA MET A 604 -29.28 4.71 -7.89
C MET A 604 -28.59 3.40 -8.35
N VAL A 605 -29.19 2.24 -8.07
CA VAL A 605 -28.57 0.92 -8.34
C VAL A 605 -28.28 0.70 -9.84
N ASN A 606 -29.17 1.18 -10.71
CA ASN A 606 -29.05 1.05 -12.16
C ASN A 606 -28.28 2.20 -12.83
N GLU A 607 -27.90 3.23 -12.08
CA GLU A 607 -27.17 4.37 -12.61
C GLU A 607 -25.68 4.04 -12.75
N ASP A 608 -25.12 4.40 -13.91
CA ASP A 608 -23.68 4.31 -14.16
C ASP A 608 -23.01 5.64 -13.85
N LEU A 609 -21.81 5.60 -13.30
CA LEU A 609 -21.07 6.82 -12.98
C LEU A 609 -20.66 7.63 -14.24
N LEU A 610 -20.54 6.95 -15.39
CA LEU A 610 -20.03 7.52 -16.64
C LEU A 610 -21.11 7.53 -17.76
N SER A 611 -22.41 7.62 -17.44
CA SER A 611 -23.48 7.61 -18.46
C SER A 611 -23.56 8.90 -19.27
N ASP A 612 -23.99 8.79 -20.54
CA ASP A 612 -24.26 9.95 -21.40
C ASP A 612 -25.56 10.62 -20.94
N GLY A 613 -25.60 11.95 -20.92
CA GLY A 613 -26.82 12.72 -20.63
C GLY A 613 -27.89 12.63 -21.72
N THR A 614 -28.11 11.46 -22.33
CA THR A 614 -29.08 11.23 -23.41
C THR A 614 -30.50 10.95 -22.91
N ASN A 615 -30.92 11.63 -21.83
CA ASN A 615 -32.34 11.82 -21.54
C ASN A 615 -32.66 13.29 -21.85
N GLU A 616 -33.10 13.53 -23.09
CA GLU A 616 -33.40 14.85 -23.66
C GLU A 616 -34.59 15.60 -23.01
N ASN A 617 -34.94 15.33 -21.74
CA ASN A 617 -36.08 16.00 -21.09
C ASN A 617 -35.85 16.54 -19.69
N GLU A 618 -34.60 16.73 -19.25
CA GLU A 618 -34.32 17.61 -18.11
C GLU A 618 -33.10 18.50 -18.36
N SER A 619 -33.37 19.67 -18.93
CA SER A 619 -32.47 20.82 -18.86
C SER A 619 -32.22 21.19 -17.39
N GLY A 620 -31.06 20.84 -16.82
CA GLY A 620 -30.70 21.36 -15.49
C GLY A 620 -29.63 20.67 -14.64
N PHE A 621 -28.77 19.77 -15.16
CA PHE A 621 -27.94 18.92 -14.28
C PHE A 621 -26.41 19.04 -14.39
N TRP A 622 -25.87 19.88 -15.29
CA TRP A 622 -24.43 20.21 -15.31
C TRP A 622 -24.08 21.51 -14.56
N ASP A 623 -25.07 22.28 -14.08
CA ASP A 623 -24.84 23.52 -13.33
C ASP A 623 -24.29 23.30 -11.91
N SER A 624 -24.33 22.06 -11.38
CA SER A 624 -23.75 21.73 -10.06
C SER A 624 -22.21 21.68 -10.05
N PHE A 625 -21.56 21.77 -11.22
CA PHE A 625 -20.10 21.94 -11.33
C PHE A 625 -19.63 23.41 -11.16
N LYS A 626 -20.55 24.35 -10.92
CA LYS A 626 -20.24 25.78 -10.79
C LYS A 626 -20.44 26.32 -9.37
N TRP A 627 -19.58 25.95 -8.42
CA TRP A 627 -19.13 26.87 -7.35
C TRP A 627 -18.06 26.23 -6.45
N GLY A 628 -16.97 26.95 -6.21
CA GLY A 628 -15.91 26.50 -5.29
C GLY A 628 -14.54 27.15 -5.41
N PHE A 629 -14.40 28.32 -6.04
CA PHE A 629 -13.24 29.19 -5.81
C PHE A 629 -13.72 30.65 -5.78
N THR A 630 -13.39 31.34 -4.68
CA THR A 630 -13.74 32.71 -4.25
C THR A 630 -15.16 33.00 -3.78
N GLY A 631 -15.24 33.47 -2.53
CA GLY A 631 -16.44 34.07 -1.96
C GLY A 631 -16.55 35.55 -2.34
N GLY A 632 -17.78 35.98 -2.60
CA GLY A 632 -18.15 37.39 -2.72
C GLY A 632 -19.16 37.70 -3.82
N GLN A 633 -20.42 37.89 -3.40
CA GLN A 633 -21.51 38.63 -4.04
C GLN A 633 -22.23 38.05 -5.27
N LYS A 634 -23.56 37.95 -5.11
CA LYS A 634 -24.56 37.70 -6.15
C LYS A 634 -24.55 38.82 -7.18
N THR A 635 -24.47 38.46 -8.46
CA THR A 635 -25.09 39.19 -9.57
C THR A 635 -25.47 38.22 -10.69
N GLU A 636 -26.70 38.46 -11.15
CA GLU A 636 -27.51 37.97 -12.27
C GLU A 636 -26.88 37.14 -13.39
N ASP A 637 -27.74 36.24 -13.91
CA ASP A 637 -27.54 35.30 -15.00
C ASP A 637 -26.84 35.88 -16.24
N VAL A 638 -25.60 35.43 -16.46
CA VAL A 638 -24.95 35.43 -17.78
C VAL A 638 -24.55 34.00 -18.10
N LYS A 639 -25.33 33.33 -18.96
CA LYS A 639 -24.86 32.17 -19.73
C LYS A 639 -23.87 32.68 -20.78
N GLN A 640 -22.55 32.60 -20.52
CA GLN A 640 -21.53 32.71 -21.58
C GLN A 640 -20.12 32.19 -21.15
N ASP A 641 -19.45 31.52 -22.10
CA ASP A 641 -17.99 31.45 -22.34
C ASP A 641 -17.03 30.47 -21.61
N LYS A 642 -17.46 29.36 -21.01
CA LYS A 642 -16.49 28.33 -20.49
C LYS A 642 -16.23 27.11 -21.38
N ASP A 643 -17.02 26.89 -22.44
CA ASP A 643 -16.86 25.74 -23.35
C ASP A 643 -15.93 26.02 -24.55
N ASP A 644 -15.44 27.25 -24.72
CA ASP A 644 -14.62 27.63 -25.88
C ASP A 644 -13.13 27.85 -25.53
N ILE A 645 -12.55 27.01 -24.67
CA ILE A 645 -11.10 27.03 -24.35
C ILE A 645 -10.38 25.90 -25.12
N ILE A 646 -9.18 26.17 -25.64
CA ILE A 646 -8.29 25.13 -26.20
C ILE A 646 -7.36 24.62 -25.10
N ASN A 647 -7.50 23.35 -24.72
CA ASN A 647 -6.60 22.70 -23.77
C ASN A 647 -5.43 22.04 -24.50
N ILE A 648 -4.20 22.46 -24.21
CA ILE A 648 -2.98 21.92 -24.82
C ILE A 648 -2.10 21.31 -23.74
N PHE A 649 -1.78 20.04 -23.86
CA PHE A 649 -0.83 19.34 -23.01
C PHE A 649 0.52 19.20 -23.71
N SER A 650 1.60 19.49 -23.00
CA SER A 650 2.96 19.29 -23.51
C SER A 650 3.92 18.92 -22.38
N VAL A 651 5.06 18.35 -22.75
CA VAL A 651 6.12 17.95 -21.83
C VAL A 651 7.47 18.34 -22.42
N ALA A 652 8.32 18.94 -21.59
CA ALA A 652 9.72 19.20 -21.91
C ALA A 652 10.62 18.65 -20.80
N SER A 653 11.85 18.28 -21.17
CA SER A 653 12.90 17.83 -20.26
C SER A 653 14.23 18.42 -20.75
N GLY A 654 14.86 19.23 -19.92
CA GLY A 654 16.06 19.99 -20.25
C GLY A 654 15.81 21.34 -20.91
N HIS A 655 16.79 22.24 -20.78
CA HIS A 655 16.67 23.66 -21.14
C HIS A 655 16.42 23.87 -22.64
N LEU A 656 16.98 23.01 -23.50
CA LEU A 656 16.77 23.09 -24.94
C LEU A 656 15.29 22.84 -25.31
N TYR A 657 14.68 21.78 -24.77
CA TYR A 657 13.28 21.49 -25.03
C TYR A 657 12.35 22.49 -24.37
N GLU A 658 12.72 23.05 -23.22
CA GLU A 658 11.97 24.18 -22.62
C GLU A 658 12.02 25.45 -23.45
N ARG A 659 13.12 25.69 -24.18
CA ARG A 659 13.20 26.78 -25.17
C ARG A 659 12.28 26.53 -26.36
N PHE A 660 12.32 25.33 -26.92
CA PHE A 660 11.37 24.95 -27.97
C PHE A 660 9.92 25.05 -27.49
N LEU A 661 9.63 24.60 -26.27
CA LEU A 661 8.29 24.65 -25.68
C LEU A 661 7.72 26.08 -25.64
N ARG A 662 8.52 27.07 -25.25
CA ARG A 662 8.11 28.49 -25.25
C ARG A 662 7.80 29.01 -26.65
N ILE A 663 8.58 28.57 -27.64
CA ILE A 663 8.36 28.92 -29.04
C ILE A 663 7.08 28.25 -29.57
N MET A 664 6.87 26.97 -29.24
CA MET A 664 5.64 26.24 -29.57
C MET A 664 4.42 26.98 -29.02
N MET A 665 4.45 27.35 -27.74
CA MET A 665 3.39 28.13 -27.10
C MET A 665 3.13 29.46 -27.82
N LEU A 666 4.20 30.23 -28.10
CA LEU A 666 4.07 31.50 -28.80
C LEU A 666 3.49 31.33 -30.22
N SER A 667 3.90 30.28 -30.93
CA SER A 667 3.37 29.96 -32.26
C SER A 667 1.87 29.65 -32.22
N VAL A 668 1.38 28.95 -31.20
CA VAL A 668 -0.06 28.72 -30.99
C VAL A 668 -0.78 30.04 -30.75
N LEU A 669 -0.29 30.83 -29.79
CA LEU A 669 -0.94 32.07 -29.34
C LEU A 669 -1.05 33.11 -30.45
N LYS A 670 -0.08 33.16 -31.37
CA LYS A 670 -0.14 34.04 -32.54
C LYS A 670 -1.11 33.59 -33.62
N ASN A 671 -1.49 32.31 -33.64
CA ASN A 671 -2.33 31.73 -34.68
C ASN A 671 -3.76 31.39 -34.22
N THR A 672 -4.11 31.67 -32.96
CA THR A 672 -5.48 31.50 -32.44
C THR A 672 -5.99 32.76 -31.74
N LYS A 673 -7.30 33.01 -31.87
CA LYS A 673 -8.01 34.02 -31.06
C LYS A 673 -8.76 33.39 -29.89
N THR A 674 -8.81 32.07 -29.86
CA THR A 674 -9.54 31.31 -28.85
C THR A 674 -8.69 31.26 -27.58
N PRO A 675 -9.27 31.46 -26.38
CA PRO A 675 -8.52 31.33 -25.13
C PRO A 675 -7.82 29.97 -25.02
N VAL A 676 -6.54 29.97 -24.68
CA VAL A 676 -5.72 28.76 -24.57
C VAL A 676 -5.38 28.49 -23.12
N LYS A 677 -5.49 27.22 -22.72
CA LYS A 677 -4.98 26.71 -21.45
C LYS A 677 -3.91 25.65 -21.70
N PHE A 678 -2.69 25.90 -21.24
CA PHE A 678 -1.58 24.96 -21.31
C PHE A 678 -1.50 24.08 -20.06
N TRP A 679 -1.19 22.81 -20.25
CA TRP A 679 -1.02 21.83 -19.20
C TRP A 679 0.38 21.24 -19.30
N PHE A 680 1.12 21.22 -18.19
CA PHE A 680 2.49 20.70 -18.18
C PHE A 680 2.71 19.71 -17.06
N LEU A 681 3.60 18.74 -17.31
CA LEU A 681 4.01 17.78 -16.30
C LEU A 681 5.08 18.41 -15.38
N LYS A 682 4.67 18.77 -14.15
CA LYS A 682 5.45 19.58 -13.21
C LYS A 682 6.87 19.05 -12.98
N ASN A 683 7.01 17.72 -12.79
CA ASN A 683 8.24 17.08 -12.31
C ASN A 683 9.42 17.11 -13.29
N TYR A 684 9.17 17.46 -14.56
CA TYR A 684 10.20 17.45 -15.62
C TYR A 684 10.62 18.86 -16.04
N LEU A 685 9.92 19.88 -15.55
CA LEU A 685 10.27 21.28 -15.79
C LEU A 685 11.33 21.76 -14.81
N SER A 686 12.28 22.54 -15.32
CA SER A 686 13.30 23.21 -14.55
C SER A 686 12.69 24.27 -13.62
N PRO A 687 13.33 24.57 -12.49
CA PRO A 687 12.93 25.69 -11.63
C PRO A 687 12.85 27.01 -12.40
N THR A 688 13.76 27.22 -13.36
CA THR A 688 13.81 28.45 -14.17
C THR A 688 12.57 28.62 -15.06
N PHE A 689 12.07 27.53 -15.66
CA PHE A 689 10.84 27.57 -16.44
C PHE A 689 9.61 27.80 -15.55
N LYS A 690 9.53 27.10 -14.40
CA LYS A 690 8.42 27.24 -13.44
C LYS A 690 8.31 28.68 -12.90
N GLU A 691 9.43 29.36 -12.71
CA GLU A 691 9.45 30.75 -12.27
C GLU A 691 9.08 31.74 -13.39
N PHE A 692 9.39 31.42 -14.65
CA PHE A 692 9.14 32.30 -15.80
C PHE A 692 7.73 32.19 -16.38
N ILE A 693 7.11 31.00 -16.35
CA ILE A 693 5.80 30.76 -16.98
C ILE A 693 4.66 31.68 -16.50
N PRO A 694 4.55 32.11 -15.22
CA PRO A 694 3.50 33.02 -14.79
C PRO A 694 3.66 34.41 -15.42
N TYR A 695 4.90 34.88 -15.58
CA TYR A 695 5.20 36.15 -16.25
C TYR A 695 4.83 36.10 -17.73
N MET A 696 5.15 34.99 -18.40
CA MET A 696 4.77 34.76 -19.79
C MET A 696 3.24 34.65 -19.97
N ALA A 697 2.55 34.00 -19.02
CA ALA A 697 1.09 33.87 -19.02
C ALA A 697 0.38 35.21 -18.96
N ASN A 698 0.87 36.13 -18.11
CA ASN A 698 0.32 37.48 -17.99
C ASN A 698 0.55 38.33 -19.24
N GLU A 699 1.72 38.20 -19.88
CA GLU A 699 2.07 38.99 -21.07
C GLU A 699 1.32 38.55 -22.33
N TYR A 700 1.10 37.25 -22.49
CA TYR A 700 0.38 36.69 -23.65
C TYR A 700 -1.07 36.27 -23.35
N ASN A 701 -1.57 36.55 -22.15
CA ASN A 701 -2.94 36.30 -21.71
C ASN A 701 -3.44 34.85 -21.94
N PHE A 702 -2.66 33.87 -21.48
CA PHE A 702 -3.06 32.45 -21.49
C PHE A 702 -3.16 31.88 -20.08
N GLN A 703 -3.91 30.79 -19.92
CA GLN A 703 -3.98 30.05 -18.67
C GLN A 703 -2.99 28.89 -18.68
N TYR A 704 -2.47 28.50 -17.52
CA TYR A 704 -1.67 27.28 -17.41
C TYR A 704 -1.99 26.51 -16.13
N GLU A 705 -1.68 25.21 -16.14
CA GLU A 705 -1.76 24.37 -14.94
C GLU A 705 -0.65 23.31 -14.95
N LEU A 706 -0.04 23.10 -13.78
CA LEU A 706 1.02 22.12 -13.58
C LEU A 706 0.42 20.84 -12.99
N VAL A 707 0.30 19.82 -13.81
CA VAL A 707 -0.22 18.51 -13.41
C VAL A 707 0.90 17.58 -13.01
N GLN A 708 0.59 16.68 -12.08
CA GLN A 708 1.54 15.69 -11.60
C GLN A 708 0.79 14.46 -11.09
N TYR A 709 1.36 13.29 -11.34
CA TYR A 709 0.83 12.00 -10.92
C TYR A 709 2.04 11.09 -10.68
N LYS A 710 2.09 10.32 -9.58
CA LYS A 710 3.18 9.36 -9.37
C LYS A 710 2.89 8.07 -10.15
N TRP A 711 3.92 7.49 -10.74
CA TRP A 711 3.86 6.16 -11.33
C TRP A 711 3.38 5.12 -10.30
N PRO A 712 2.26 4.40 -10.52
CA PRO A 712 1.72 3.46 -9.54
C PRO A 712 2.67 2.28 -9.27
N ARG A 713 2.73 1.83 -8.01
CA ARG A 713 3.63 0.75 -7.57
C ARG A 713 3.41 -0.58 -8.28
N TRP A 714 2.16 -0.88 -8.64
CA TRP A 714 1.78 -2.12 -9.32
C TRP A 714 2.11 -2.13 -10.81
N LEU A 715 2.38 -0.95 -11.41
CA LEU A 715 2.66 -0.80 -12.83
C LEU A 715 4.17 -0.86 -13.05
N HIS A 716 4.63 -1.72 -13.97
CA HIS A 716 6.05 -1.94 -14.23
C HIS A 716 6.78 -0.61 -14.53
N GLN A 717 7.81 -0.27 -13.76
CA GLN A 717 8.50 1.01 -13.84
C GLN A 717 9.55 1.02 -14.94
N GLN A 718 9.76 2.19 -15.55
CA GLN A 718 10.86 2.43 -16.48
C GLN A 718 12.04 3.06 -15.73
N THR A 719 13.27 2.70 -16.12
CA THR A 719 14.49 3.21 -15.48
C THR A 719 15.07 4.43 -16.20
N GLU A 720 14.87 4.51 -17.52
CA GLU A 720 15.34 5.62 -18.35
C GLU A 720 14.35 6.77 -18.35
N LYS A 721 14.84 8.00 -18.07
CA LYS A 721 14.00 9.20 -17.93
C LYS A 721 13.14 9.46 -19.17
N GLN A 722 13.70 9.24 -20.37
CA GLN A 722 12.97 9.39 -21.64
C GLN A 722 11.80 8.41 -21.76
N ARG A 723 11.99 7.13 -21.43
CA ARG A 723 10.91 6.13 -21.45
C ARG A 723 9.83 6.43 -20.41
N ILE A 724 10.21 6.98 -19.25
CA ILE A 724 9.23 7.44 -18.25
C ILE A 724 8.38 8.58 -18.83
N ILE A 725 8.99 9.59 -19.47
CA ILE A 725 8.28 10.71 -20.11
C ILE A 725 7.31 10.19 -21.17
N TRP A 726 7.74 9.26 -22.03
CA TRP A 726 6.85 8.62 -23.01
C TRP A 726 5.66 7.92 -22.35
N GLY A 727 5.89 7.26 -21.22
CA GLY A 727 4.82 6.67 -20.42
C GLY A 727 3.79 7.71 -19.96
N TYR A 728 4.23 8.87 -19.48
CA TYR A 728 3.32 9.95 -19.07
C TYR A 728 2.55 10.58 -20.23
N LYS A 729 3.08 10.54 -21.46
CA LYS A 729 2.36 10.99 -22.66
C LYS A 729 1.15 10.10 -22.99
N ILE A 730 1.04 8.87 -22.47
CA ILE A 730 -0.04 7.94 -22.89
C ILE A 730 -0.74 7.17 -21.76
N LEU A 731 -0.03 6.73 -20.73
CA LEU A 731 -0.55 5.77 -19.73
C LEU A 731 -1.50 6.38 -18.71
N PHE A 732 -1.44 7.70 -18.48
CA PHE A 732 -2.12 8.36 -17.36
C PHE A 732 -3.10 9.46 -17.80
N LEU A 733 -3.45 9.52 -19.08
CA LEU A 733 -4.29 10.60 -19.64
C LEU A 733 -5.68 10.68 -18.98
N ASP A 734 -6.23 9.56 -18.52
CA ASP A 734 -7.52 9.51 -17.82
C ASP A 734 -7.48 10.17 -16.44
N VAL A 735 -6.36 10.03 -15.72
CA VAL A 735 -6.20 10.46 -14.31
C VAL A 735 -5.40 11.75 -14.13
N LEU A 736 -4.61 12.16 -15.12
CA LEU A 736 -3.75 13.34 -15.03
C LEU A 736 -4.56 14.64 -15.05
N PHE A 737 -5.67 14.64 -15.77
CA PHE A 737 -6.55 15.80 -15.92
C PHE A 737 -7.80 15.68 -15.04
N PRO A 738 -8.35 16.79 -14.53
CA PRO A 738 -9.64 16.79 -13.86
C PRO A 738 -10.78 16.33 -14.80
N LEU A 739 -11.91 15.89 -14.23
CA LEU A 739 -13.05 15.44 -15.04
C LEU A 739 -13.70 16.54 -15.90
N VAL A 740 -13.51 17.81 -15.54
CA VAL A 740 -14.04 18.97 -16.28
C VAL A 740 -13.36 19.16 -17.64
N VAL A 741 -12.19 18.56 -17.86
CA VAL A 741 -11.51 18.62 -19.15
C VAL A 741 -12.11 17.56 -20.07
N ASP A 742 -12.86 18.01 -21.07
CA ASP A 742 -13.55 17.16 -22.03
C ASP A 742 -12.62 16.63 -23.12
N LYS A 743 -11.77 17.51 -23.64
CA LYS A 743 -10.86 17.23 -24.75
C LYS A 743 -9.60 18.06 -24.57
N PHE A 744 -8.45 17.47 -24.91
CA PHE A 744 -7.18 18.19 -24.99
C PHE A 744 -6.39 17.78 -26.24
N LEU A 745 -5.46 18.64 -26.62
CA LEU A 745 -4.51 18.44 -27.71
C LEU A 745 -3.13 18.22 -27.10
N PHE A 746 -2.42 17.18 -27.50
CA PHE A 746 -1.00 17.06 -27.22
C PHE A 746 -0.20 17.65 -28.37
N VAL A 747 0.75 18.54 -28.05
CA VAL A 747 1.67 19.15 -29.01
C VAL A 747 3.08 18.98 -28.47
N ASP A 748 3.97 18.32 -29.22
CA ASP A 748 5.35 18.15 -28.78
C ASP A 748 6.10 19.48 -28.71
N ALA A 749 7.08 19.57 -27.81
CA ALA A 749 7.72 20.84 -27.48
C ALA A 749 8.43 21.51 -28.66
N ASP A 750 8.91 20.73 -29.63
CA ASP A 750 9.64 21.16 -30.82
C ASP A 750 8.75 21.38 -32.06
N GLN A 751 7.43 21.40 -31.89
CA GLN A 751 6.52 21.74 -32.97
C GLN A 751 6.32 23.24 -33.15
N ILE A 752 6.10 23.65 -34.40
CA ILE A 752 5.66 25.00 -34.77
C ILE A 752 4.26 24.93 -35.37
N VAL A 753 3.35 25.72 -34.81
CA VAL A 753 1.95 25.77 -35.22
C VAL A 753 1.68 27.01 -36.08
N ARG A 754 1.06 26.81 -37.25
CA ARG A 754 0.75 27.85 -38.26
C ARG A 754 -0.74 28.05 -38.52
N THR A 755 -1.59 27.32 -37.80
CA THR A 755 -3.05 27.30 -37.98
C THR A 755 -3.74 27.39 -36.62
N ASP A 756 -4.99 27.85 -36.60
CA ASP A 756 -5.82 27.85 -35.40
C ASP A 756 -6.12 26.41 -34.94
N LEU A 757 -5.58 26.02 -33.78
CA LEU A 757 -5.78 24.70 -33.18
C LEU A 757 -7.24 24.43 -32.79
N LYS A 758 -8.11 25.44 -32.80
CA LYS A 758 -9.55 25.24 -32.66
C LYS A 758 -10.10 24.27 -33.72
N GLU A 759 -9.57 24.30 -34.94
CA GLU A 759 -9.95 23.35 -35.99
C GLU A 759 -9.68 21.88 -35.58
N LEU A 760 -8.60 21.61 -34.85
CA LEU A 760 -8.27 20.26 -34.37
C LEU A 760 -9.09 19.87 -33.14
N ARG A 761 -9.34 20.83 -32.23
CA ARG A 761 -10.21 20.63 -31.07
C ARG A 761 -11.62 20.24 -31.52
N ASP A 762 -12.14 20.90 -32.53
CA ASP A 762 -13.50 20.69 -33.04
C ASP A 762 -13.58 19.55 -34.06
N PHE A 763 -12.44 18.92 -34.41
CA PHE A 763 -12.38 17.81 -35.34
C PHE A 763 -13.19 16.60 -34.84
N ASN A 764 -14.00 16.03 -35.73
CA ASN A 764 -14.82 14.86 -35.42
C ASN A 764 -13.96 13.59 -35.44
N LEU A 765 -13.93 12.88 -34.30
CA LEU A 765 -13.17 11.63 -34.13
C LEU A 765 -13.95 10.38 -34.54
N ASP A 766 -15.17 10.51 -35.06
CA ASP A 766 -16.05 9.39 -35.45
C ASP A 766 -16.21 8.33 -34.34
N GLY A 767 -16.30 8.81 -33.09
CA GLY A 767 -16.43 7.96 -31.91
C GLY A 767 -15.14 7.30 -31.43
N ALA A 768 -13.98 7.58 -32.06
CA ALA A 768 -12.68 7.17 -31.53
C ALA A 768 -12.30 8.02 -30.30
N PRO A 769 -11.65 7.43 -29.28
CA PRO A 769 -11.20 8.15 -28.07
C PRO A 769 -10.07 9.15 -28.35
N TYR A 770 -9.30 8.95 -29.42
CA TYR A 770 -8.22 9.85 -29.81
C TYR A 770 -7.94 9.80 -31.31
N GLY A 771 -7.36 10.88 -31.82
CA GLY A 771 -6.95 11.03 -33.21
C GLY A 771 -5.47 11.38 -33.32
N TYR A 772 -4.75 10.68 -34.20
CA TYR A 772 -3.32 10.85 -34.43
C TYR A 772 -3.05 11.11 -35.91
N THR A 773 -1.95 11.80 -36.20
CA THR A 773 -1.45 11.97 -37.57
C THR A 773 -0.66 10.75 -38.02
N PRO A 774 -0.95 10.17 -39.20
CA PRO A 774 -0.16 9.08 -39.75
C PRO A 774 1.22 9.55 -40.23
N PHE A 775 2.16 8.61 -40.36
CA PHE A 775 3.44 8.89 -41.02
C PHE A 775 3.25 9.34 -42.46
N CYS A 776 4.11 10.27 -42.87
CA CYS A 776 4.14 10.81 -44.22
C CYS A 776 4.76 9.81 -45.20
N ASP A 777 4.06 9.57 -46.31
CA ASP A 777 4.46 8.60 -47.32
C ASP A 777 4.95 9.24 -48.63
N SER A 778 5.12 10.57 -48.66
CA SER A 778 5.35 11.28 -49.92
C SER A 778 6.81 11.37 -50.35
N ARG A 779 7.78 11.40 -49.42
CA ARG A 779 9.21 11.37 -49.77
C ARG A 779 9.69 9.94 -50.04
N LYS A 780 9.91 9.60 -51.32
CA LYS A 780 10.26 8.22 -51.76
C LYS A 780 11.69 7.78 -51.41
N GLU A 781 12.60 8.74 -51.19
CA GLU A 781 14.00 8.46 -50.83
C GLU A 781 14.11 7.77 -49.45
N MET A 782 13.08 7.90 -48.61
CA MET A 782 13.04 7.36 -47.26
C MET A 782 12.33 6.01 -47.14
N ASP A 783 11.92 5.40 -48.27
CA ASP A 783 11.19 4.12 -48.30
C ASP A 783 11.91 3.02 -47.50
N GLY A 784 13.25 2.98 -47.58
CA GLY A 784 14.08 1.99 -46.86
C GLY A 784 14.05 2.11 -45.33
N TYR A 785 13.67 3.27 -44.79
CA TYR A 785 13.57 3.50 -43.33
C TYR A 785 12.15 3.32 -42.79
N ARG A 786 11.16 3.01 -43.63
CA ARG A 786 9.76 2.80 -43.23
C ARG A 786 9.54 1.40 -42.66
N PHE A 787 10.07 1.17 -41.47
CA PHE A 787 10.00 -0.12 -40.76
C PHE A 787 8.55 -0.62 -40.56
N TRP A 788 7.56 0.27 -40.49
CA TRP A 788 6.14 -0.09 -40.32
C TRP A 788 5.50 -0.72 -41.57
N LYS A 789 6.16 -0.66 -42.74
CA LYS A 789 5.67 -1.27 -43.99
C LYS A 789 6.14 -2.71 -44.20
N SER A 790 6.93 -3.27 -43.28
CA SER A 790 7.39 -4.66 -43.35
C SER A 790 7.32 -5.37 -41.97
N GLY A 791 7.60 -6.67 -41.97
CA GLY A 791 7.74 -7.46 -40.74
C GLY A 791 6.51 -7.48 -39.83
N TYR A 792 6.77 -7.33 -38.53
CA TYR A 792 5.76 -7.37 -37.48
C TYR A 792 4.68 -6.30 -37.68
N TRP A 793 5.08 -5.03 -37.88
CA TRP A 793 4.15 -3.91 -37.95
C TRP A 793 3.21 -4.00 -39.15
N ALA A 794 3.70 -4.37 -40.34
CA ALA A 794 2.83 -4.55 -41.50
C ALA A 794 1.78 -5.63 -41.28
N SER A 795 2.19 -6.75 -40.66
CA SER A 795 1.31 -7.89 -40.35
C SER A 795 0.27 -7.50 -39.29
N HIS A 796 0.70 -6.83 -38.22
CA HIS A 796 -0.15 -6.43 -37.11
C HIS A 796 -1.16 -5.32 -37.50
N LEU A 797 -0.72 -4.32 -38.27
CA LEU A 797 -1.58 -3.21 -38.68
C LEU A 797 -2.67 -3.63 -39.68
N ALA A 798 -2.49 -4.72 -40.42
CA ALA A 798 -3.47 -5.28 -41.34
C ALA A 798 -4.07 -4.23 -42.31
N GLY A 799 -3.21 -3.42 -42.92
CA GLY A 799 -3.59 -2.34 -43.85
C GLY A 799 -3.96 -1.01 -43.20
N ARG A 800 -3.97 -0.92 -41.85
CA ARG A 800 -4.11 0.36 -41.13
C ARG A 800 -2.81 1.17 -41.18
N LYS A 801 -2.93 2.49 -41.04
CA LYS A 801 -1.78 3.40 -41.01
C LYS A 801 -1.05 3.31 -39.67
N TYR A 802 0.25 3.53 -39.71
CA TYR A 802 1.08 3.72 -38.53
C TYR A 802 1.16 5.22 -38.18
N HIS A 803 0.93 5.56 -36.92
CA HIS A 803 0.73 6.94 -36.45
C HIS A 803 1.89 7.47 -35.59
N ILE A 804 2.07 8.79 -35.58
CA ILE A 804 3.16 9.51 -34.86
C ILE A 804 2.61 10.19 -33.60
N SER A 805 3.33 10.12 -32.48
CA SER A 805 2.95 10.71 -31.18
C SER A 805 3.28 12.20 -30.99
N ALA A 806 3.69 12.91 -32.05
CA ALA A 806 4.10 14.31 -31.96
C ALA A 806 2.90 15.27 -31.84
N LEU A 807 1.79 14.96 -32.50
CA LEU A 807 0.52 15.70 -32.42
C LEU A 807 -0.65 14.72 -32.35
N TYR A 808 -1.48 14.84 -31.32
CA TYR A 808 -2.71 14.06 -31.22
C TYR A 808 -3.78 14.79 -30.41
N VAL A 809 -5.04 14.41 -30.64
CA VAL A 809 -6.21 14.92 -29.91
C VAL A 809 -6.85 13.78 -29.13
N VAL A 810 -7.27 14.05 -27.90
CA VAL A 810 -7.90 13.06 -27.02
C VAL A 810 -9.23 13.58 -26.53
N ASP A 811 -10.30 12.85 -26.85
CA ASP A 811 -11.61 13.01 -26.24
C ASP A 811 -11.62 12.26 -24.90
N LEU A 812 -11.36 12.99 -23.81
CA LEU A 812 -11.24 12.42 -22.47
C LEU A 812 -12.55 11.82 -21.98
N LYS A 813 -13.70 12.39 -22.36
CA LYS A 813 -15.02 11.82 -22.05
C LYS A 813 -15.12 10.40 -22.63
N LYS A 814 -14.85 10.25 -23.92
CA LYS A 814 -14.87 8.94 -24.58
C LYS A 814 -13.77 8.01 -24.06
N PHE A 815 -12.56 8.53 -23.86
CA PHE A 815 -11.39 7.79 -23.38
C PHE A 815 -11.66 7.13 -22.03
N ARG A 816 -12.21 7.89 -21.06
CA ARG A 816 -12.60 7.38 -19.74
C ARG A 816 -13.77 6.40 -19.83
N LYS A 817 -14.79 6.72 -20.64
CA LYS A 817 -16.00 5.87 -20.81
C LYS A 817 -15.65 4.45 -21.27
N ILE A 818 -14.75 4.30 -22.24
CA ILE A 818 -14.34 2.98 -22.74
C ILE A 818 -13.20 2.34 -21.93
N ALA A 819 -12.76 2.99 -20.85
CA ALA A 819 -11.59 2.60 -20.05
C ALA A 819 -10.34 2.38 -20.92
N ALA A 820 -10.08 3.30 -21.85
CA ALA A 820 -8.93 3.21 -22.76
C ALA A 820 -7.60 3.22 -21.98
N GLY A 821 -7.48 4.06 -20.95
CA GLY A 821 -6.30 4.15 -20.09
C GLY A 821 -5.98 2.81 -19.41
N ASP A 822 -6.97 2.14 -18.85
CA ASP A 822 -6.78 0.84 -18.19
C ASP A 822 -6.37 -0.26 -19.17
N ARG A 823 -6.91 -0.25 -20.39
CA ARG A 823 -6.52 -1.18 -21.47
C ARG A 823 -5.07 -0.95 -21.90
N LEU A 824 -4.68 0.31 -22.07
CA LEU A 824 -3.31 0.69 -22.43
C LEU A 824 -2.32 0.26 -21.34
N ARG A 825 -2.63 0.50 -20.06
CA ARG A 825 -1.82 0.05 -18.92
C ARG A 825 -1.72 -1.47 -18.84
N GLY A 826 -2.82 -2.19 -19.07
CA GLY A 826 -2.84 -3.65 -19.10
C GLY A 826 -1.94 -4.23 -20.20
N GLN A 827 -2.03 -3.69 -21.42
CA GLN A 827 -1.18 -4.12 -22.53
C GLN A 827 0.30 -3.76 -22.27
N TYR A 828 0.56 -2.56 -21.77
CA TYR A 828 1.91 -2.14 -21.38
C TYR A 828 2.51 -3.08 -20.33
N GLN A 829 1.73 -3.49 -19.32
CA GLN A 829 2.21 -4.41 -18.28
C GLN A 829 2.65 -5.76 -18.86
N GLY A 830 1.93 -6.26 -19.88
CA GLY A 830 2.28 -7.50 -20.57
C GLY A 830 3.52 -7.38 -21.47
N LEU A 831 3.67 -6.25 -22.16
CA LEU A 831 4.79 -6.05 -23.10
C LEU A 831 6.09 -5.62 -22.40
N SER A 832 6.01 -4.74 -21.41
CA SER A 832 7.17 -4.07 -20.79
C SER A 832 8.11 -4.98 -19.99
N GLN A 833 7.75 -6.25 -19.80
CA GLN A 833 8.65 -7.27 -19.25
C GLN A 833 9.84 -7.56 -20.17
N ASP A 834 9.68 -7.40 -21.49
CA ASP A 834 10.80 -7.41 -22.45
C ASP A 834 11.32 -5.97 -22.64
N PRO A 835 12.58 -5.67 -22.26
CA PRO A 835 13.18 -4.35 -22.45
C PRO A 835 13.24 -3.90 -23.90
N ASN A 836 13.24 -4.83 -24.87
CA ASN A 836 13.30 -4.52 -26.30
C ASN A 836 11.93 -4.23 -26.91
N SER A 837 10.86 -4.46 -26.15
CA SER A 837 9.51 -4.12 -26.57
C SER A 837 9.27 -2.60 -26.51
N LEU A 838 8.33 -2.13 -27.34
CA LEU A 838 7.90 -0.73 -27.36
C LEU A 838 9.10 0.22 -27.48
N SER A 839 9.77 0.18 -28.64
CA SER A 839 10.97 0.98 -28.90
C SER A 839 10.69 2.46 -28.64
N ASN A 840 9.55 2.96 -29.10
CA ASN A 840 9.01 4.27 -28.75
C ASN A 840 7.66 4.08 -28.05
N LEU A 841 7.67 4.03 -26.72
CA LEU A 841 6.50 3.65 -25.91
C LEU A 841 5.23 4.46 -26.22
N ASP A 842 5.36 5.77 -26.36
CA ASP A 842 4.25 6.70 -26.64
C ASP A 842 3.64 6.53 -28.04
N GLN A 843 4.42 6.02 -29.00
CA GLN A 843 3.99 5.78 -30.37
C GLN A 843 3.55 4.33 -30.61
N ASP A 844 4.33 3.37 -30.14
CA ASP A 844 4.12 1.94 -30.38
C ASP A 844 2.91 1.42 -29.63
N LEU A 845 2.65 1.88 -28.40
CA LEU A 845 1.54 1.36 -27.61
C LEU A 845 0.17 1.67 -28.24
N PRO A 846 -0.15 2.91 -28.67
CA PRO A 846 -1.38 3.18 -29.42
C PRO A 846 -1.47 2.36 -30.72
N ASN A 847 -0.40 2.29 -31.51
CA ASN A 847 -0.41 1.55 -32.77
C ASN A 847 -0.57 0.04 -32.57
N ASN A 848 -0.02 -0.52 -31.47
CA ASN A 848 -0.23 -1.91 -31.08
C ASN A 848 -1.70 -2.15 -30.68
N MET A 849 -2.29 -1.20 -29.96
CA MET A 849 -3.68 -1.29 -29.47
C MET A 849 -4.74 -0.88 -30.48
N ILE A 850 -4.38 -0.55 -31.72
CA ILE A 850 -5.26 0.01 -32.76
C ILE A 850 -6.57 -0.78 -33.02
N HIS A 851 -6.57 -2.09 -32.78
CA HIS A 851 -7.74 -2.96 -32.96
C HIS A 851 -8.68 -2.97 -31.74
N GLN A 852 -8.18 -2.66 -30.55
CA GLN A 852 -8.94 -2.65 -29.29
C GLN A 852 -9.34 -1.23 -28.86
N VAL A 853 -8.49 -0.25 -29.19
CA VAL A 853 -8.66 1.18 -28.91
C VAL A 853 -8.52 1.91 -30.26
N PRO A 854 -9.65 2.26 -30.90
CA PRO A 854 -9.65 2.84 -32.24
C PRO A 854 -8.86 4.15 -32.32
N ILE A 855 -8.16 4.36 -33.43
CA ILE A 855 -7.45 5.61 -33.74
C ILE A 855 -8.14 6.28 -34.91
N LYS A 856 -8.51 7.55 -34.77
CA LYS A 856 -8.89 8.37 -35.92
C LYS A 856 -7.63 8.90 -36.60
N SER A 857 -7.39 8.51 -37.85
CA SER A 857 -6.32 9.10 -38.64
C SER A 857 -6.67 10.54 -39.03
N LEU A 858 -5.86 11.49 -38.56
CA LEU A 858 -5.97 12.90 -38.91
C LEU A 858 -5.44 13.16 -40.34
N PRO A 859 -5.93 14.22 -41.03
CA PRO A 859 -5.38 14.67 -42.31
C PRO A 859 -3.87 14.93 -42.25
N GLN A 860 -3.13 14.61 -43.33
CA GLN A 860 -1.67 14.75 -43.37
C GLN A 860 -1.19 16.20 -43.19
N GLU A 861 -2.00 17.18 -43.56
CA GLU A 861 -1.70 18.61 -43.36
C GLU A 861 -1.46 18.99 -41.89
N TRP A 862 -1.97 18.20 -40.94
CA TRP A 862 -1.77 18.44 -39.52
C TRP A 862 -0.35 18.16 -39.03
N LEU A 863 0.48 17.43 -39.78
CA LEU A 863 1.85 17.16 -39.38
C LEU A 863 2.75 17.07 -40.61
N TRP A 864 3.70 18.00 -40.68
CA TRP A 864 4.78 17.98 -41.67
C TRP A 864 6.13 17.82 -40.98
N CYS A 865 6.99 17.00 -41.54
CA CYS A 865 8.37 16.84 -41.11
C CYS A 865 9.25 16.72 -42.37
N GLU A 866 10.39 17.41 -42.36
CA GLU A 866 11.31 17.45 -43.51
C GLU A 866 11.77 16.06 -43.93
N THR A 867 12.05 15.19 -42.95
CA THR A 867 12.54 13.84 -43.21
C THR A 867 11.54 13.00 -44.01
N TRP A 868 10.23 13.07 -43.74
CA TRP A 868 9.27 12.11 -44.34
C TRP A 868 8.33 12.73 -45.38
N CYS A 869 8.08 14.04 -45.31
CA CYS A 869 7.20 14.74 -46.23
C CYS A 869 7.96 15.46 -47.34
N ASP A 870 7.33 15.60 -48.50
CA ASP A 870 7.85 16.38 -49.62
C ASP A 870 7.77 17.90 -49.38
N ASP A 871 8.64 18.66 -50.04
CA ASP A 871 8.74 20.11 -49.84
C ASP A 871 7.51 20.88 -50.36
N ALA A 872 6.79 20.34 -51.35
CA ALA A 872 5.58 20.97 -51.87
C ALA A 872 4.44 20.95 -50.84
N SER A 873 4.34 19.89 -50.03
CA SER A 873 3.34 19.74 -48.98
C SER A 873 3.55 20.70 -47.80
N LYS A 874 4.79 21.19 -47.59
CA LYS A 874 5.13 22.17 -46.54
C LYS A 874 4.28 23.44 -46.59
N LYS A 875 3.89 23.87 -47.79
CA LYS A 875 3.07 25.08 -48.00
C LYS A 875 1.66 24.96 -47.40
N ARG A 876 1.15 23.74 -47.24
CA ARG A 876 -0.17 23.43 -46.68
C ARG A 876 -0.07 22.86 -45.26
N ALA A 877 1.12 22.83 -44.67
CA ALA A 877 1.34 22.28 -43.34
C ALA A 877 0.76 23.21 -42.26
N LYS A 878 -0.10 22.66 -41.41
CA LYS A 878 -0.70 23.32 -40.25
C LYS A 878 0.23 23.31 -39.05
N THR A 879 0.97 22.21 -38.86
CA THR A 879 2.09 22.15 -37.90
C THR A 879 3.32 21.52 -38.54
N ILE A 880 4.49 21.91 -38.03
CA ILE A 880 5.79 21.42 -38.45
C ILE A 880 6.49 20.80 -37.25
N ASP A 881 6.88 19.54 -37.38
CA ASP A 881 7.65 18.78 -36.40
C ASP A 881 9.13 18.74 -36.80
N LEU A 882 10.01 19.06 -35.85
CA LEU A 882 11.47 19.04 -36.01
C LEU A 882 12.02 17.64 -35.76
N CYS A 883 11.55 16.71 -36.57
CA CYS A 883 11.90 15.30 -36.57
C CYS A 883 13.39 15.04 -36.77
N ASN A 884 13.91 14.00 -36.14
CA ASN A 884 15.29 13.56 -36.35
C ASN A 884 15.46 12.97 -37.77
N ASN A 885 16.60 13.25 -38.39
CA ASN A 885 16.95 12.70 -39.70
C ASN A 885 17.86 11.46 -39.52
N PRO A 886 17.51 10.28 -40.07
CA PRO A 886 18.37 9.09 -39.96
C PRO A 886 19.62 9.15 -40.86
N MET A 887 19.65 10.03 -41.87
CA MET A 887 20.77 10.18 -42.80
C MET A 887 21.79 11.25 -42.37
N THR A 888 21.39 12.22 -41.54
CA THR A 888 22.23 13.34 -41.12
C THR A 888 22.18 13.54 -39.61
N LYS A 889 23.24 14.07 -39.01
CA LYS A 889 23.32 14.39 -37.56
C LYS A 889 23.29 15.90 -37.30
N GLU A 890 22.44 16.62 -38.03
CA GLU A 890 22.25 18.06 -37.85
C GLU A 890 21.63 18.34 -36.46
N PRO A 891 22.18 19.27 -35.66
CA PRO A 891 21.56 19.68 -34.40
C PRO A 891 20.18 20.31 -34.59
N LYS A 892 19.24 20.05 -33.66
CA LYS A 892 17.85 20.54 -33.75
C LYS A 892 17.73 22.06 -33.89
N LEU A 893 18.64 22.84 -33.28
CA LEU A 893 18.62 24.30 -33.39
C LEU A 893 18.96 24.78 -34.81
N GLU A 894 19.92 24.16 -35.47
CA GLU A 894 20.30 24.48 -36.84
C GLU A 894 19.17 24.10 -37.81
N ALA A 895 18.61 22.91 -37.61
CA ALA A 895 17.44 22.45 -38.35
C ALA A 895 16.24 23.39 -38.17
N ALA A 896 15.95 23.87 -36.95
CA ALA A 896 14.84 24.78 -36.68
C ALA A 896 14.94 26.08 -37.49
N VAL A 897 16.12 26.72 -37.45
CA VAL A 897 16.40 27.97 -38.17
C VAL A 897 16.30 27.79 -39.68
N ARG A 898 16.81 26.67 -40.20
CA ARG A 898 16.81 26.37 -41.63
C ARG A 898 15.43 25.98 -42.16
N ILE A 899 14.69 25.18 -41.41
CA ILE A 899 13.39 24.62 -41.82
C ILE A 899 12.28 25.65 -41.65
N VAL A 900 12.28 26.44 -40.58
CA VAL A 900 11.17 27.33 -40.23
C VAL A 900 11.68 28.78 -40.14
N PRO A 901 11.51 29.60 -41.20
CA PRO A 901 12.03 30.97 -41.22
C PRO A 901 11.53 31.84 -40.06
N GLU A 902 10.26 31.69 -39.67
CA GLU A 902 9.65 32.45 -38.57
C GLU A 902 10.12 32.02 -37.16
N TRP A 903 10.90 30.94 -37.06
CA TRP A 903 11.41 30.45 -35.77
C TRP A 903 12.33 31.47 -35.10
N GLN A 904 13.16 32.17 -35.88
CA GLN A 904 14.06 33.20 -35.37
C GLN A 904 13.30 34.37 -34.74
N ASP A 905 12.18 34.78 -35.34
CA ASP A 905 11.36 35.87 -34.84
C ASP A 905 10.74 35.52 -33.47
N TYR A 906 10.19 34.30 -33.35
CA TYR A 906 9.65 33.82 -32.08
C TYR A 906 10.72 33.67 -31.00
N ASP A 907 11.89 33.13 -31.34
CA ASP A 907 13.00 32.97 -30.41
C ASP A 907 13.53 34.33 -29.91
N GLN A 908 13.63 35.33 -30.80
CA GLN A 908 14.05 36.68 -30.42
C GLN A 908 13.03 37.36 -29.49
N GLU A 909 11.73 37.21 -29.76
CA GLU A 909 10.67 37.77 -28.91
C GLU A 909 10.70 37.18 -27.50
N ILE A 910 10.80 35.84 -27.38
CA ILE A 910 10.92 35.17 -26.09
C ILE A 910 12.21 35.59 -25.37
N LYS A 911 13.34 35.73 -26.06
CA LYS A 911 14.60 36.21 -25.46
C LYS A 911 14.49 37.62 -24.91
N GLN A 912 13.84 38.52 -25.64
CA GLN A 912 13.59 39.89 -25.17
C GLN A 912 12.71 39.87 -23.91
N LEU A 913 11.67 39.04 -23.91
CA LEU A 913 10.78 38.86 -22.76
C LEU A 913 11.53 38.33 -21.53
N GLN A 914 12.40 37.33 -21.71
CA GLN A 914 13.24 36.79 -20.63
C GLN A 914 14.23 37.82 -20.09
N THR A 915 14.85 38.60 -20.98
CA THR A 915 15.79 39.67 -20.57
C THR A 915 15.06 40.73 -19.75
N ARG A 916 13.82 41.06 -20.11
CA ARG A 916 12.98 41.98 -19.34
C ARG A 916 12.62 41.40 -17.97
N PHE A 917 12.16 40.14 -17.93
CA PHE A 917 11.88 39.42 -16.68
C PHE A 917 13.10 39.42 -15.73
N GLN A 918 14.29 39.08 -16.25
CA GLN A 918 15.51 39.02 -15.46
C GLN A 918 15.90 40.41 -14.91
N ARG A 919 15.79 41.48 -15.70
CA ARG A 919 16.02 42.85 -15.20
C ARG A 919 15.03 43.26 -14.13
N GLU A 920 13.73 43.00 -14.35
CA GLU A 920 12.67 43.35 -13.38
C GLU A 920 12.82 42.57 -12.06
N LYS A 921 13.32 41.33 -12.15
CA LYS A 921 13.69 40.49 -11.00
C LYS A 921 14.86 41.07 -10.22
N GLU A 922 15.95 41.41 -10.89
CA GLU A 922 17.13 42.01 -10.28
C GLU A 922 16.84 43.38 -9.64
N MET A 923 15.90 44.13 -10.20
CA MET A 923 15.45 45.42 -9.67
C MET A 923 14.40 45.29 -8.54
N GLY A 924 13.99 44.07 -8.16
CA GLY A 924 12.99 43.83 -7.12
C GLY A 924 11.58 44.36 -7.45
N MET A 925 11.28 44.58 -8.73
CA MET A 925 10.00 45.16 -9.18
C MET A 925 8.89 44.12 -9.30
N LEU A 926 9.23 42.82 -9.36
CA LEU A 926 8.26 41.72 -9.43
C LEU A 926 7.47 41.57 -8.11
N ASP A 927 8.11 41.73 -6.94
CA ASP A 927 7.49 41.55 -5.61
C ASP A 927 6.30 42.49 -5.32
N LYS A 928 6.19 43.62 -6.04
CA LYS A 928 5.09 44.60 -5.88
C LYS A 928 3.84 44.27 -6.69
N LYS A 929 3.93 43.44 -7.73
CA LYS A 929 2.77 43.00 -8.53
C LYS A 929 2.25 41.64 -8.07
N THR A 930 3.12 40.75 -7.60
CA THR A 930 2.72 39.40 -7.15
C THR A 930 1.89 39.41 -5.87
N THR A 931 1.90 40.49 -5.07
CA THR A 931 1.15 40.57 -3.80
C THR A 931 -0.38 40.66 -3.97
N GLN A 932 -0.90 40.89 -5.19
CA GLN A 932 -2.34 40.82 -5.48
C GLN A 932 -2.78 39.48 -6.10
N GLU A 933 -1.90 38.74 -6.76
CA GLU A 933 -2.23 37.47 -7.45
C GLU A 933 -1.70 36.20 -6.74
N SER A 934 -0.75 36.30 -5.81
CA SER A 934 -0.33 35.20 -4.92
C SER A 934 -1.40 34.76 -3.90
N ARG A 935 -2.63 35.26 -4.06
CA ARG A 935 -3.82 34.79 -3.36
C ARG A 935 -4.48 33.57 -4.02
N TRP A 936 -3.99 33.14 -5.19
CA TRP A 936 -4.58 32.07 -6.01
C TRP A 936 -3.73 30.81 -6.17
N GLU A 937 -2.48 30.81 -5.69
CA GLU A 937 -1.81 29.57 -5.29
C GLU A 937 -2.15 29.33 -3.82
N GLY A 938 -2.68 28.14 -3.52
CA GLY A 938 -3.13 27.77 -2.18
C GLY A 938 -2.06 28.07 -1.14
N ARG A 939 -2.39 28.97 -0.20
CA ARG A 939 -1.66 29.13 1.06
C ARG A 939 -1.67 27.80 1.81
N SER A 940 -0.61 27.03 1.65
CA SER A 940 -0.20 25.95 2.56
C SER A 940 1.07 26.30 3.34
N ASN A 941 1.46 27.57 3.40
CA ASN A 941 2.50 28.05 4.30
C ASN A 941 1.88 28.84 5.46
N LEU A 942 1.53 28.13 6.51
CA LEU A 942 1.28 28.66 7.85
C LEU A 942 2.04 27.77 8.84
N TRP A 943 3.30 28.10 9.07
CA TRP A 943 4.03 27.78 10.29
C TRP A 943 4.69 29.06 10.78
N SER A 944 3.97 29.74 11.66
CA SER A 944 4.49 30.50 12.80
C SER A 944 3.62 30.13 13.99
#